data_AF-A0A973FS34-F1
#
_entry.id   AF-A0A973FS34-F1
#
_cell.length_a   1.000
_cell.length_b   1.000
_cell.length_c   1.000
_cell.angle_alpha   90.00
_cell.angle_beta   90.00
_cell.angle_gamma   90.00
#
_symmetry.space_group_name_H-M   'P 1'
#
loop_
_entity.id
_entity.type
_entity.pdbx_description
1 polymer ?
#
loop_
_entity_poly.entity_id
_entity_poly.type
_entity_poly.pdbx_seq_one_letter_code
_entity_poly.pdbx_strand_id
1 'polypeptide(L)'
;MSQLFLGIDIGSTTVKVVVVDQSATLHASRYLRAQGRPGTTLLQALHDLEQEIDLGQIVGVGLTGSGGERIAQQLAAQHTNELVAQTRALSAFHPEARSVIEIGGQDSKYLDLEWDEAQNRLVIRDFAMNAVCAAGTGSFLDQQAERLGIAIEGEFGVLAAQSQSPARIAGRCTVFAKSDMIHLQQRGTPLPDILAGLCLALARNFKGVISKGKAFTPPIVFQGGVAYNQGVVRAFEQVLHLQPGDLIIPQRHELMAAIGTALLVIDAAAEQRPTFQGFAALEDLAHDEETNHKPLPALSSCAFGLPSYNTSLAHQTPASSLPPPATAQPRPVYLGIDVGSISTNLALIDEQHHVVARRYLPTAGQPLEAVRRGLQELWAEVGPQVTVQGVGTTGSGRYLTADFIGGDVVRNEITAQVRAATAIDPEVDTIFEIGGQDSKYIRVSHGTVVDFTMNNACAAGTGSFLEEQAERLNLDVTSDFSRLALQATRPTGLGERCTVFMESDIIHHQQQGAGLDQLTAGLAYAIAENYLHRVVNNRTIGKKVFFQGGVAWNQSVVAAFQTLLERPVIVPPHHDVTGAIGVAILAHEALSARRAAGEVLTTRFKGFDLGDRQYESTTFECQACPNLCEVSKIVIAGEPPIFYGARCDIFEEAGQRQTQARTINRIPDLFAERNTLLLGDYAPPPEPRSERRRVGLPRALTTFDFFAYWRTLFAALDVDLVLSEPTNAQILRATLEHAGVESCLPAKLLYGHALDLDTKGVDLILLPSVIDREDGAAGQRESNTCTFIAAAPYLARAHLAKTLVTPQLAFSLHMRDATTRQRDLRTLTDALGIAPEHIPAADSAAFAAQQEFYAAIRRRGREVLASLSDEQPTVVLVGRTYNTADLEVCQDLPYKLRKLGVLPIPFDFLPLDSINIAGHYPNICAPSGGAVIASGLIVRDDPRLNAIYVTNFCCNPDAFFLGFFRNILGSKPFLELEIDEHTADAASDHTCV
;
A
#
# COMPACT_ATOMS: atom_id res chain seq x y z
N MET A 1 -21.89 -48.19 -28.44
CA MET A 1 -21.87 -46.79 -28.00
C MET A 1 -20.78 -46.69 -26.95
N SER A 2 -19.82 -45.77 -27.12
CA SER A 2 -18.78 -45.51 -26.13
C SER A 2 -19.43 -44.94 -24.87
N GLN A 3 -19.05 -45.47 -23.70
CA GLN A 3 -19.46 -44.89 -22.42
C GLN A 3 -18.81 -43.51 -22.25
N LEU A 4 -19.62 -42.50 -21.91
CA LEU A 4 -19.15 -41.13 -21.70
C LEU A 4 -19.07 -40.80 -20.22
N PHE A 5 -18.11 -39.96 -19.86
CA PHE A 5 -17.82 -39.52 -18.51
C PHE A 5 -17.75 -38.01 -18.48
N LEU A 6 -18.36 -37.42 -17.46
CA LEU A 6 -18.44 -35.97 -17.28
C LEU A 6 -17.50 -35.53 -16.16
N GLY A 7 -16.60 -34.62 -16.47
CA GLY A 7 -15.79 -33.92 -15.49
C GLY A 7 -16.27 -32.48 -15.34
N ILE A 8 -16.47 -32.04 -14.11
CA ILE A 8 -16.92 -30.68 -13.80
C ILE A 8 -15.92 -30.05 -12.82
N ASP A 9 -15.44 -28.85 -13.13
CA ASP A 9 -14.65 -28.01 -12.25
C ASP A 9 -15.44 -26.74 -11.93
N ILE A 10 -15.88 -26.62 -10.67
CA ILE A 10 -16.60 -25.45 -10.15
C ILE A 10 -15.59 -24.58 -9.40
N GLY A 11 -14.91 -23.72 -10.15
CA GLY A 11 -13.95 -22.76 -9.63
C GLY A 11 -14.63 -21.52 -9.02
N SER A 12 -13.81 -20.61 -8.50
CA SER A 12 -14.27 -19.37 -7.87
C SER A 12 -14.98 -18.42 -8.85
N THR A 13 -14.51 -18.37 -10.10
CA THR A 13 -15.00 -17.44 -11.12
C THR A 13 -15.56 -18.13 -12.37
N THR A 14 -15.36 -19.44 -12.52
CA THR A 14 -15.68 -20.19 -13.73
C THR A 14 -16.29 -21.55 -13.42
N VAL A 15 -17.23 -21.97 -14.26
CA VAL A 15 -17.70 -23.35 -14.35
C VAL A 15 -17.13 -23.97 -15.61
N LYS A 16 -16.48 -25.12 -15.47
CA LYS A 16 -15.88 -25.85 -16.58
C LYS A 16 -16.46 -27.25 -16.63
N VAL A 17 -16.85 -27.67 -17.82
CA VAL A 17 -17.47 -28.99 -18.04
C VAL A 17 -16.77 -29.66 -19.20
N VAL A 18 -16.44 -30.94 -19.06
CA VAL A 18 -15.82 -31.74 -20.11
C VAL A 18 -16.46 -33.10 -20.21
N VAL A 19 -16.64 -33.58 -21.44
CA VAL A 19 -17.15 -34.91 -21.75
C VAL A 19 -16.03 -35.70 -22.41
N VAL A 20 -15.63 -36.82 -21.80
CA VAL A 20 -14.59 -37.72 -22.32
C VAL A 20 -15.12 -39.14 -22.43
N ASP A 21 -14.51 -39.96 -23.29
CA ASP A 21 -14.75 -41.40 -23.31
C ASP A 21 -13.69 -42.18 -22.52
N GLN A 22 -13.83 -43.50 -22.45
CA GLN A 22 -12.87 -44.41 -21.78
C GLN A 22 -11.43 -44.31 -22.31
N SER A 23 -11.23 -43.82 -23.54
CA SER A 23 -9.90 -43.62 -24.13
C SER A 23 -9.27 -42.27 -23.80
N ALA A 24 -9.91 -41.48 -22.92
CA ALA A 24 -9.55 -40.10 -22.61
C ALA A 24 -9.73 -39.12 -23.79
N THR A 25 -10.51 -39.49 -24.81
CA THR A 25 -10.79 -38.59 -25.95
C THR A 25 -11.86 -37.58 -25.54
N LEU A 26 -11.58 -36.29 -25.73
CA LEU A 26 -12.51 -35.19 -25.46
C LEU A 26 -13.56 -35.05 -26.57
N HIS A 27 -14.84 -35.18 -26.23
CA HIS A 27 -15.97 -35.07 -27.16
C HIS A 27 -16.60 -33.67 -27.16
N ALA A 28 -16.79 -33.09 -25.97
CA ALA A 28 -17.31 -31.73 -25.83
C ALA A 28 -16.79 -31.06 -24.55
N SER A 29 -16.90 -29.73 -24.51
CA SER A 29 -16.46 -28.95 -23.37
C SER A 29 -17.14 -27.59 -23.30
N ARG A 30 -17.25 -27.03 -22.09
CA ARG A 30 -17.68 -25.65 -21.82
C ARG A 30 -16.75 -25.00 -20.81
N TYR A 31 -16.46 -23.72 -21.02
CA TYR A 31 -15.74 -22.85 -20.09
C TYR A 31 -16.55 -21.56 -19.97
N LEU A 32 -17.27 -21.40 -18.87
CA LEU A 32 -18.20 -20.29 -18.66
C LEU A 32 -17.83 -19.52 -17.38
N ARG A 33 -17.90 -18.19 -17.43
CA ARG A 33 -17.77 -17.35 -16.22
C ARG A 33 -19.01 -17.51 -15.35
N ALA A 34 -18.83 -17.85 -14.08
CA ALA A 34 -19.92 -18.15 -13.15
C ALA A 34 -20.64 -16.89 -12.63
N GLN A 35 -19.95 -15.74 -12.59
CA GLN A 35 -20.47 -14.47 -12.04
C GLN A 35 -21.17 -14.63 -10.66
N GLY A 36 -20.61 -15.48 -9.79
CA GLY A 36 -21.16 -15.78 -8.48
C GLY A 36 -22.36 -16.75 -8.46
N ARG A 37 -22.81 -17.25 -9.62
CA ARG A 37 -23.98 -18.14 -9.75
C ARG A 37 -23.61 -19.52 -10.34
N PRO A 38 -22.72 -20.31 -9.68
CA PRO A 38 -22.19 -21.53 -10.26
C PRO A 38 -23.26 -22.57 -10.60
N GLY A 39 -24.36 -22.67 -9.83
CA GLY A 39 -25.44 -23.61 -10.11
C GLY A 39 -26.18 -23.27 -11.41
N THR A 40 -26.59 -22.01 -11.58
CA THR A 40 -27.24 -21.54 -12.82
C THR A 40 -26.32 -21.66 -14.02
N THR A 41 -25.02 -21.32 -13.87
CA THR A 41 -24.04 -21.45 -14.95
C THR A 41 -23.78 -22.91 -15.30
N LEU A 42 -23.78 -23.83 -14.34
CA LEU A 42 -23.68 -25.27 -14.61
C LEU A 42 -24.90 -25.78 -15.38
N LEU A 43 -26.11 -25.37 -15.00
CA LEU A 43 -27.33 -25.71 -15.75
C LEU A 43 -27.26 -25.22 -17.19
N GLN A 44 -26.80 -23.98 -17.40
CA GLN A 44 -26.56 -23.45 -18.75
C GLN A 44 -25.54 -24.30 -19.51
N ALA A 45 -24.40 -24.64 -18.90
CA ALA A 45 -23.38 -25.46 -19.54
C ALA A 45 -23.91 -26.84 -19.94
N LEU A 46 -24.72 -27.48 -19.09
CA LEU A 46 -25.33 -28.78 -19.37
C LEU A 46 -26.38 -28.69 -20.48
N HIS A 47 -27.21 -27.65 -20.48
CA HIS A 47 -28.19 -27.42 -21.54
C HIS A 47 -27.51 -27.17 -22.89
N ASP A 48 -26.45 -26.38 -22.91
CA ASP A 48 -25.66 -26.14 -24.12
C ASP A 48 -24.99 -27.44 -24.62
N LEU A 49 -24.59 -28.35 -23.72
CA LEU A 49 -24.00 -29.65 -24.07
C LEU A 49 -25.02 -30.64 -24.61
N GLU A 50 -26.27 -30.61 -24.13
CA GLU A 50 -27.36 -31.48 -24.59
C GLU A 50 -27.69 -31.28 -26.08
N GLN A 51 -27.34 -30.11 -26.63
CA GLN A 51 -27.47 -29.82 -28.06
C GLN A 51 -26.46 -30.58 -28.94
N GLU A 52 -25.35 -31.05 -28.35
CA GLU A 52 -24.24 -31.73 -29.05
C GLU A 52 -24.15 -33.22 -28.69
N ILE A 53 -24.48 -33.58 -27.45
CA ILE A 53 -24.32 -34.93 -26.89
C ILE A 53 -25.59 -35.34 -26.15
N ASP A 54 -26.02 -36.58 -26.38
CA ASP A 54 -27.07 -37.23 -25.57
C ASP A 54 -26.55 -37.47 -24.14
N LEU A 55 -27.02 -36.63 -23.19
CA LEU A 55 -26.65 -36.72 -21.78
C LEU A 55 -27.00 -38.08 -21.15
N GLY A 56 -27.93 -38.85 -21.74
CA GLY A 56 -28.25 -40.21 -21.33
C GLY A 56 -27.10 -41.22 -21.51
N GLN A 57 -26.06 -40.88 -22.27
CA GLN A 57 -24.86 -41.70 -22.46
C GLN A 57 -23.80 -41.51 -21.36
N ILE A 58 -23.99 -40.53 -20.47
CA ILE A 58 -23.08 -40.24 -19.36
C ILE A 58 -23.28 -41.29 -18.27
N VAL A 59 -22.27 -42.11 -18.04
CA VAL A 59 -22.30 -43.20 -17.05
C VAL A 59 -21.62 -42.83 -15.73
N GLY A 60 -20.85 -41.74 -15.69
CA GLY A 60 -20.15 -41.29 -14.49
C GLY A 60 -19.90 -39.80 -14.52
N VAL A 61 -20.04 -39.16 -13.35
CA VAL A 61 -19.83 -37.73 -13.15
C VAL A 61 -18.87 -37.52 -11.99
N GLY A 62 -17.87 -36.67 -12.21
CA GLY A 62 -16.94 -36.23 -11.19
C GLY A 62 -16.94 -34.71 -11.08
N LEU A 63 -16.76 -34.22 -9.86
CA LEU A 63 -16.67 -32.81 -9.57
C LEU A 63 -15.39 -32.48 -8.80
N THR A 64 -14.83 -31.30 -9.07
CA THR A 64 -13.73 -30.70 -8.33
C THR A 64 -13.91 -29.18 -8.23
N GLY A 65 -12.94 -28.50 -7.64
CA GLY A 65 -12.94 -27.06 -7.45
C GLY A 65 -13.66 -26.61 -6.17
N SER A 66 -13.51 -25.33 -5.84
CA SER A 66 -13.98 -24.74 -4.58
C SER A 66 -15.49 -24.87 -4.33
N GLY A 67 -16.31 -24.93 -5.39
CA GLY A 67 -17.76 -25.12 -5.30
C GLY A 67 -18.25 -26.53 -5.64
N GLY A 68 -17.32 -27.48 -5.88
CA GLY A 68 -17.64 -28.81 -6.38
C GLY A 68 -18.32 -29.72 -5.36
N GLU A 69 -17.95 -29.61 -4.08
CA GLU A 69 -18.41 -30.52 -3.02
C GLU A 69 -19.93 -30.50 -2.81
N ARG A 70 -20.53 -29.30 -2.71
CA ARG A 70 -21.98 -29.14 -2.51
C ARG A 70 -22.78 -29.77 -3.65
N ILE A 71 -22.37 -29.48 -4.88
CA ILE A 71 -23.04 -30.00 -6.09
C ILE A 71 -22.82 -31.51 -6.21
N ALA A 72 -21.64 -32.01 -5.83
CA ALA A 72 -21.35 -33.45 -5.85
C ALA A 72 -22.26 -34.24 -4.90
N GLN A 73 -22.50 -33.72 -3.69
CA GLN A 73 -23.40 -34.33 -2.71
C GLN A 73 -24.84 -34.42 -3.26
N GLN A 74 -25.34 -33.36 -3.90
CA GLN A 74 -26.69 -33.33 -4.48
C GLN A 74 -26.84 -34.23 -5.70
N LEU A 75 -25.81 -34.35 -6.54
CA LEU A 75 -25.81 -35.24 -7.71
C LEU A 75 -25.49 -36.71 -7.38
N ALA A 76 -25.19 -37.02 -6.11
CA ALA A 76 -24.57 -38.29 -5.71
C ALA A 76 -23.36 -38.67 -6.57
N ALA A 77 -22.59 -37.65 -6.97
CA ALA A 77 -21.44 -37.75 -7.86
C ALA A 77 -20.12 -37.77 -7.08
N GLN A 78 -19.02 -38.18 -7.72
CA GLN A 78 -17.73 -38.30 -7.06
C GLN A 78 -17.07 -36.93 -6.90
N HIS A 79 -16.77 -36.51 -5.67
CA HIS A 79 -15.95 -35.33 -5.43
C HIS A 79 -14.46 -35.72 -5.38
N THR A 80 -13.61 -34.99 -6.10
CA THR A 80 -12.17 -35.26 -6.18
C THR A 80 -11.34 -34.04 -5.81
N ASN A 81 -10.17 -34.27 -5.20
CA ASN A 81 -9.23 -33.19 -4.90
C ASN A 81 -8.64 -32.62 -6.21
N GLU A 82 -8.65 -31.30 -6.33
CA GLU A 82 -8.23 -30.60 -7.54
C GLU A 82 -6.78 -30.87 -7.93
N LEU A 83 -5.85 -30.94 -6.97
CA LEU A 83 -4.43 -31.21 -7.24
C LEU A 83 -4.25 -32.60 -7.87
N VAL A 84 -5.01 -33.58 -7.36
CA VAL A 84 -5.01 -34.95 -7.86
C VAL A 84 -5.61 -35.01 -9.26
N ALA A 85 -6.72 -34.30 -9.49
CA ALA A 85 -7.33 -34.18 -10.81
C ALA A 85 -6.34 -33.59 -11.83
N GLN A 86 -5.78 -32.41 -11.54
CA GLN A 86 -4.80 -31.77 -12.43
C GLN A 86 -3.60 -32.69 -12.73
N THR A 87 -3.03 -33.34 -11.71
CA THR A 87 -1.89 -34.26 -11.88
C THR A 87 -2.27 -35.47 -12.73
N ARG A 88 -3.52 -35.97 -12.61
CA ARG A 88 -4.03 -37.08 -13.43
C ARG A 88 -4.18 -36.69 -14.90
N ALA A 89 -4.65 -35.48 -15.19
CA ALA A 89 -4.68 -34.96 -16.56
C ALA A 89 -3.28 -34.83 -17.14
N LEU A 90 -2.34 -34.25 -16.37
CA LEU A 90 -0.95 -34.13 -16.80
C LEU A 90 -0.29 -35.50 -17.04
N SER A 91 -0.59 -36.50 -16.22
CA SER A 91 -0.09 -37.86 -16.45
C SER A 91 -0.52 -38.44 -17.80
N ALA A 92 -1.69 -38.04 -18.31
CA ALA A 92 -2.22 -38.51 -19.60
C ALA A 92 -1.64 -37.74 -20.79
N PHE A 93 -1.47 -36.42 -20.66
CA PHE A 93 -1.15 -35.54 -21.81
C PHE A 93 0.28 -34.97 -21.80
N HIS A 94 0.92 -34.88 -20.63
CA HIS A 94 2.24 -34.30 -20.41
C HIS A 94 3.06 -35.07 -19.35
N PRO A 95 3.34 -36.38 -19.55
CA PRO A 95 4.10 -37.20 -18.59
C PRO A 95 5.55 -36.70 -18.35
N GLU A 96 6.06 -35.85 -19.24
CA GLU A 96 7.35 -35.18 -19.13
C GLU A 96 7.38 -34.06 -18.09
N ALA A 97 6.22 -33.57 -17.62
CA ALA A 97 6.15 -32.43 -16.69
C ALA A 97 6.92 -32.70 -15.39
N ARG A 98 7.67 -31.69 -14.92
CA ARG A 98 8.40 -31.73 -13.63
C ARG A 98 7.96 -30.63 -12.68
N SER A 99 7.48 -29.52 -13.20
CA SER A 99 6.87 -28.47 -12.39
C SER A 99 5.62 -27.93 -13.07
N VAL A 100 4.65 -27.49 -12.28
CA VAL A 100 3.40 -26.91 -12.77
C VAL A 100 3.21 -25.54 -12.14
N ILE A 101 2.90 -24.56 -12.99
CA ILE A 101 2.35 -23.26 -12.65
C ILE A 101 0.88 -23.33 -13.02
N GLU A 102 -0.02 -23.31 -12.05
CA GLU A 102 -1.46 -23.17 -12.30
C GLU A 102 -1.94 -21.86 -11.71
N ILE A 103 -2.61 -21.04 -12.53
CA ILE A 103 -3.15 -19.75 -12.09
C ILE A 103 -4.61 -19.65 -12.53
N GLY A 104 -5.48 -19.76 -11.53
CA GLY A 104 -6.93 -19.61 -11.63
C GLY A 104 -7.39 -18.19 -11.35
N GLY A 105 -8.69 -18.03 -11.08
CA GLY A 105 -9.29 -16.74 -10.79
C GLY A 105 -8.86 -16.17 -9.42
N GLN A 106 -8.98 -16.96 -8.35
CA GLN A 106 -8.71 -16.54 -6.97
C GLN A 106 -7.60 -17.35 -6.29
N ASP A 107 -7.09 -18.38 -6.96
CA ASP A 107 -5.99 -19.18 -6.45
C ASP A 107 -4.90 -19.42 -7.50
N SER A 108 -3.74 -19.83 -7.00
CA SER A 108 -2.54 -20.10 -7.77
C SER A 108 -1.76 -21.19 -7.08
N LYS A 109 -1.30 -22.17 -7.86
CA LYS A 109 -0.77 -23.43 -7.37
C LYS A 109 0.55 -23.73 -8.07
N TYR A 110 1.55 -24.07 -7.28
CA TYR A 110 2.81 -24.63 -7.72
C TYR A 110 2.82 -26.13 -7.39
N LEU A 111 3.07 -26.98 -8.37
CA LEU A 111 3.26 -28.42 -8.18
C LEU A 111 4.67 -28.83 -8.57
N ASP A 112 5.29 -29.66 -7.73
CA ASP A 112 6.55 -30.34 -8.00
C ASP A 112 6.25 -31.82 -8.24
N LEU A 113 6.51 -32.29 -9.46
CA LEU A 113 6.04 -33.58 -9.94
C LEU A 113 7.20 -34.54 -10.19
N GLU A 114 6.97 -35.81 -9.88
CA GLU A 114 7.85 -36.90 -10.25
C GLU A 114 7.05 -38.03 -10.90
N TRP A 115 7.70 -38.80 -11.77
CA TRP A 115 7.09 -39.96 -12.40
C TRP A 115 7.23 -41.17 -11.48
N ASP A 116 6.11 -41.77 -11.09
CA ASP A 116 6.07 -43.02 -10.33
C ASP A 116 5.98 -44.20 -11.33
N GLU A 117 7.08 -44.94 -11.47
CA GLU A 117 7.16 -46.11 -12.35
C GLU A 117 6.23 -47.26 -11.93
N ALA A 118 5.91 -47.39 -10.63
CA ALA A 118 5.05 -48.47 -10.14
C ALA A 118 3.57 -48.19 -10.43
N GLN A 119 3.17 -46.93 -10.39
CA GLN A 119 1.80 -46.49 -10.68
C GLN A 119 1.61 -46.02 -12.12
N ASN A 120 2.70 -45.94 -12.89
CA ASN A 120 2.74 -45.46 -14.27
C ASN A 120 2.00 -44.11 -14.45
N ARG A 121 2.26 -43.18 -13.52
CA ARG A 121 1.64 -41.84 -13.48
C ARG A 121 2.51 -40.83 -12.75
N LEU A 122 2.23 -39.54 -12.94
CA LEU A 122 2.84 -38.48 -12.15
C LEU A 122 2.28 -38.47 -10.73
N VAL A 123 3.16 -38.20 -9.76
CA VAL A 123 2.81 -37.99 -8.35
C VAL A 123 3.39 -36.66 -7.87
N ILE A 124 2.71 -36.05 -6.89
CA ILE A 124 3.10 -34.76 -6.33
C ILE A 124 4.14 -35.01 -5.23
N ARG A 125 5.38 -34.56 -5.44
CA ARG A 125 6.45 -34.60 -4.43
C ARG A 125 6.27 -33.50 -3.40
N ASP A 126 5.92 -32.31 -3.87
CA ASP A 126 5.70 -31.13 -3.05
C ASP A 126 4.72 -30.18 -3.79
N PHE A 127 4.03 -29.33 -3.05
CA PHE A 127 3.15 -28.32 -3.62
C PHE A 127 3.16 -27.04 -2.79
N ALA A 128 2.75 -25.93 -3.40
CA ALA A 128 2.47 -24.70 -2.68
C ALA A 128 1.31 -23.97 -3.34
N MET A 129 0.55 -23.22 -2.56
CA MET A 129 -0.59 -22.43 -3.05
C MET A 129 -0.74 -21.15 -2.24
N ASN A 130 -1.36 -20.13 -2.83
CA ASN A 130 -1.74 -18.92 -2.07
C ASN A 130 -2.83 -19.24 -1.04
N ALA A 131 -2.80 -18.48 0.06
CA ALA A 131 -3.91 -18.43 1.01
C ALA A 131 -4.83 -17.27 0.60
N VAL A 132 -5.94 -17.57 -0.11
CA VAL A 132 -7.14 -16.72 -0.37
C VAL A 132 -6.86 -15.29 -0.90
N CYS A 133 -5.62 -14.92 -1.23
CA CYS A 133 -5.26 -13.58 -1.67
C CYS A 133 -5.27 -13.50 -3.20
N ALA A 134 -5.99 -12.53 -3.76
CA ALA A 134 -6.03 -12.25 -5.20
C ALA A 134 -4.66 -11.80 -5.77
N ALA A 135 -3.71 -11.37 -4.93
CA ALA A 135 -2.37 -11.03 -5.39
C ALA A 135 -1.69 -12.26 -5.99
N GLY A 136 -1.34 -12.18 -7.27
CA GLY A 136 -0.73 -13.28 -8.02
C GLY A 136 -1.71 -14.16 -8.82
N THR A 137 -3.02 -13.85 -8.84
CA THR A 137 -4.05 -14.66 -9.50
C THR A 137 -4.65 -13.95 -10.73
N GLY A 138 -5.58 -14.60 -11.45
CA GLY A 138 -6.32 -13.99 -12.55
C GLY A 138 -7.15 -12.77 -12.13
N SER A 139 -7.75 -12.77 -10.94
CA SER A 139 -8.53 -11.65 -10.41
C SER A 139 -7.70 -10.37 -10.28
N PHE A 140 -6.40 -10.50 -9.95
CA PHE A 140 -5.49 -9.34 -9.96
C PHE A 140 -5.46 -8.63 -11.32
N LEU A 141 -5.38 -9.39 -12.42
CA LEU A 141 -5.37 -8.85 -13.77
C LEU A 141 -6.77 -8.37 -14.20
N ASP A 142 -7.82 -9.13 -13.91
CA ASP A 142 -9.22 -8.74 -14.19
C ASP A 142 -9.50 -7.34 -13.62
N GLN A 143 -9.15 -7.12 -12.34
CA GLN A 143 -9.34 -5.82 -11.65
C GLN A 143 -8.55 -4.69 -12.28
N GLN A 144 -7.31 -4.94 -12.73
CA GLN A 144 -6.49 -3.89 -13.33
C GLN A 144 -6.95 -3.58 -14.76
N ALA A 145 -7.43 -4.58 -15.50
CA ALA A 145 -7.96 -4.41 -16.84
C ALA A 145 -9.23 -3.55 -16.85
N GLU A 146 -10.18 -3.86 -15.95
CA GLU A 146 -11.43 -3.11 -15.78
C GLU A 146 -11.16 -1.62 -15.48
N ARG A 147 -10.23 -1.34 -14.54
CA ARG A 147 -9.82 0.04 -14.20
C ARG A 147 -9.22 0.81 -15.35
N LEU A 148 -8.54 0.12 -16.27
CA LEU A 148 -7.95 0.71 -17.47
C LEU A 148 -8.95 0.79 -18.64
N GLY A 149 -10.15 0.23 -18.47
CA GLY A 149 -11.15 0.13 -19.54
C GLY A 149 -10.73 -0.82 -20.67
N ILE A 150 -9.96 -1.86 -20.35
CA ILE A 150 -9.37 -2.79 -21.33
C ILE A 150 -9.98 -4.18 -21.16
N ALA A 151 -10.29 -4.84 -22.26
CA ALA A 151 -10.75 -6.23 -22.20
C ALA A 151 -9.61 -7.15 -21.74
N ILE A 152 -9.82 -7.88 -20.64
CA ILE A 152 -8.83 -8.86 -20.16
C ILE A 152 -8.62 -9.99 -21.18
N GLU A 153 -9.69 -10.40 -21.86
CA GLU A 153 -9.67 -11.42 -22.90
C GLU A 153 -9.33 -10.77 -24.26
N GLY A 154 -8.29 -11.27 -24.92
CA GLY A 154 -7.90 -10.87 -26.28
C GLY A 154 -7.11 -9.56 -26.40
N GLU A 155 -7.37 -8.55 -25.56
CA GLU A 155 -6.73 -7.22 -25.68
C GLU A 155 -5.55 -7.02 -24.73
N PHE A 156 -5.74 -7.23 -23.42
CA PHE A 156 -4.73 -6.96 -22.39
C PHE A 156 -3.37 -7.61 -22.68
N GLY A 157 -3.36 -8.92 -22.93
CA GLY A 157 -2.12 -9.67 -23.13
C GLY A 157 -1.37 -9.27 -24.41
N VAL A 158 -2.09 -8.88 -25.45
CA VAL A 158 -1.53 -8.43 -26.73
C VAL A 158 -0.87 -7.06 -26.56
N LEU A 159 -1.53 -6.13 -25.87
CA LEU A 159 -0.95 -4.81 -25.57
C LEU A 159 0.27 -4.94 -24.65
N ALA A 160 0.20 -5.78 -23.60
CA ALA A 160 1.35 -6.04 -22.72
C ALA A 160 2.56 -6.58 -23.50
N ALA A 161 2.34 -7.48 -24.46
CA ALA A 161 3.41 -8.06 -25.27
C ALA A 161 4.13 -7.03 -26.17
N GLN A 162 3.52 -5.87 -26.45
CA GLN A 162 4.13 -4.81 -27.26
C GLN A 162 5.16 -3.96 -26.49
N SER A 163 5.18 -4.05 -25.15
CA SER A 163 6.10 -3.28 -24.32
C SER A 163 7.58 -3.63 -24.59
N GLN A 164 8.39 -2.57 -24.70
CA GLN A 164 9.85 -2.65 -24.75
C GLN A 164 10.50 -2.31 -23.41
N SER A 165 9.85 -1.47 -22.60
CA SER A 165 10.34 -1.05 -21.28
C SER A 165 9.22 -1.13 -20.23
N PRO A 166 8.92 -2.35 -19.74
CA PRO A 166 7.84 -2.56 -18.78
C PRO A 166 7.98 -1.69 -17.52
N ALA A 167 6.89 -1.07 -17.10
CA ALA A 167 6.84 -0.27 -15.89
C ALA A 167 7.03 -1.14 -14.64
N ARG A 168 7.58 -0.58 -13.57
CA ARG A 168 7.70 -1.29 -12.29
C ARG A 168 6.42 -1.09 -11.48
N ILE A 169 5.73 -2.19 -11.18
CA ILE A 169 4.51 -2.20 -10.38
C ILE A 169 4.66 -3.25 -9.27
N ALA A 170 4.21 -2.92 -8.07
CA ALA A 170 4.16 -3.84 -6.95
C ALA A 170 3.14 -4.98 -7.21
N GLY A 171 3.60 -6.24 -7.16
CA GLY A 171 2.75 -7.42 -7.41
C GLY A 171 2.16 -8.06 -6.14
N ARG A 172 2.44 -7.50 -4.96
CA ARG A 172 2.08 -8.10 -3.66
C ARG A 172 0.64 -7.87 -3.22
N CYS A 173 -0.03 -6.85 -3.76
CA CYS A 173 -1.40 -6.47 -3.41
C CYS A 173 -2.04 -5.72 -4.58
N THR A 174 -3.32 -6.00 -4.88
CA THR A 174 -4.10 -5.28 -5.89
C THR A 174 -4.26 -3.78 -5.55
N VAL A 175 -4.25 -3.44 -4.25
CA VAL A 175 -4.33 -2.05 -3.78
C VAL A 175 -3.05 -1.27 -4.07
N PHE A 176 -1.87 -1.87 -3.81
CA PHE A 176 -0.61 -1.20 -4.13
C PHE A 176 -0.38 -1.09 -5.64
N ALA A 177 -0.74 -2.12 -6.40
CA ALA A 177 -0.70 -2.05 -7.85
C ALA A 177 -1.57 -0.90 -8.40
N LYS A 178 -2.75 -0.66 -7.79
CA LYS A 178 -3.61 0.49 -8.12
C LYS A 178 -2.87 1.82 -7.94
N SER A 179 -2.28 2.03 -6.77
CA SER A 179 -1.57 3.26 -6.45
C SER A 179 -0.41 3.50 -7.44
N ASP A 180 0.39 2.46 -7.69
CA ASP A 180 1.48 2.52 -8.67
C ASP A 180 0.96 2.85 -10.07
N MET A 181 -0.11 2.20 -10.53
CA MET A 181 -0.72 2.45 -11.84
C MET A 181 -1.21 3.90 -11.97
N ILE A 182 -1.92 4.42 -10.96
CA ILE A 182 -2.42 5.80 -10.96
C ILE A 182 -1.24 6.77 -11.05
N HIS A 183 -0.17 6.55 -10.28
CA HIS A 183 1.03 7.37 -10.36
C HIS A 183 1.71 7.28 -11.74
N LEU A 184 1.78 6.08 -12.33
CA LEU A 184 2.35 5.89 -13.67
C LEU A 184 1.50 6.57 -14.75
N GLN A 185 0.17 6.51 -14.65
CA GLN A 185 -0.75 7.22 -15.55
C GLN A 185 -0.61 8.74 -15.43
N GLN A 186 -0.52 9.26 -14.20
CA GLN A 186 -0.31 10.70 -13.94
C GLN A 186 1.03 11.21 -14.49
N ARG A 187 2.01 10.31 -14.66
CA ARG A 187 3.31 10.58 -15.30
C ARG A 187 3.31 10.38 -16.81
N GLY A 188 2.19 9.96 -17.41
CA GLY A 188 2.08 9.72 -18.85
C GLY A 188 2.77 8.44 -19.33
N THR A 189 2.96 7.46 -18.44
CA THR A 189 3.58 6.16 -18.81
C THR A 189 2.73 5.46 -19.89
N PRO A 190 3.34 4.94 -20.98
CA PRO A 190 2.59 4.25 -22.02
C PRO A 190 1.82 3.05 -21.48
N LEU A 191 0.59 2.88 -21.95
CA LEU A 191 -0.29 1.80 -21.51
C LEU A 191 0.30 0.40 -21.69
N PRO A 192 0.94 0.03 -22.83
CA PRO A 192 1.64 -1.25 -22.98
C PRO A 192 2.67 -1.52 -21.86
N ASP A 193 3.40 -0.49 -21.43
CA ASP A 193 4.45 -0.63 -20.41
C ASP A 193 3.84 -0.86 -19.02
N ILE A 194 2.71 -0.22 -18.71
CA ILE A 194 1.93 -0.48 -17.48
C ILE A 194 1.44 -1.93 -17.48
N LEU A 195 0.84 -2.40 -18.58
CA LEU A 195 0.29 -3.76 -18.69
C LEU A 195 1.37 -4.84 -18.59
N ALA A 196 2.52 -4.63 -19.25
CA ALA A 196 3.67 -5.52 -19.13
C ALA A 196 4.24 -5.53 -17.70
N GLY A 197 4.25 -4.36 -17.04
CA GLY A 197 4.59 -4.21 -15.63
C GLY A 197 3.72 -5.07 -14.72
N LEU A 198 2.41 -5.10 -14.96
CA LEU A 198 1.45 -5.94 -14.22
C LEU A 198 1.70 -7.44 -14.44
N CYS A 199 1.98 -7.86 -15.67
CA CYS A 199 2.34 -9.25 -15.97
C CYS A 199 3.61 -9.68 -15.23
N LEU A 200 4.64 -8.84 -15.23
CA LEU A 200 5.89 -9.09 -14.50
C LEU A 200 5.69 -9.09 -12.98
N ALA A 201 4.85 -8.19 -12.47
CA ALA A 201 4.50 -8.12 -11.07
C ALA A 201 3.85 -9.43 -10.61
N LEU A 202 2.90 -9.97 -11.39
CA LEU A 202 2.26 -11.26 -11.13
C LEU A 202 3.27 -12.43 -11.16
N ALA A 203 4.11 -12.53 -12.19
CA ALA A 203 5.09 -13.60 -12.30
C ALA A 203 6.14 -13.58 -11.17
N ARG A 204 6.62 -12.38 -10.80
CA ARG A 204 7.54 -12.20 -9.65
C ARG A 204 6.87 -12.58 -8.34
N ASN A 205 5.61 -12.20 -8.15
CA ASN A 205 4.85 -12.56 -6.96
C ASN A 205 4.67 -14.09 -6.89
N PHE A 206 4.33 -14.75 -7.99
CA PHE A 206 4.23 -16.21 -8.05
C PHE A 206 5.55 -16.88 -7.64
N LYS A 207 6.68 -16.44 -8.21
CA LYS A 207 8.01 -16.94 -7.87
C LYS A 207 8.36 -16.70 -6.39
N GLY A 208 8.15 -15.49 -5.87
CA GLY A 208 8.55 -15.14 -4.50
C GLY A 208 7.64 -15.73 -3.41
N VAL A 209 6.33 -15.61 -3.59
CA VAL A 209 5.32 -15.86 -2.54
C VAL A 209 4.71 -17.25 -2.63
N ILE A 210 4.40 -17.72 -3.84
CA ILE A 210 3.73 -19.02 -4.04
C ILE A 210 4.76 -20.13 -3.97
N SER A 211 5.82 -20.06 -4.78
CA SER A 211 6.82 -21.13 -4.81
C SER A 211 7.67 -21.21 -3.52
N LYS A 212 7.75 -20.11 -2.74
CA LYS A 212 8.51 -20.03 -1.47
C LYS A 212 9.97 -20.53 -1.60
N GLY A 213 10.61 -20.22 -2.74
CA GLY A 213 12.00 -20.62 -3.02
C GLY A 213 12.17 -22.03 -3.59
N LYS A 214 11.08 -22.74 -3.92
CA LYS A 214 11.13 -24.04 -4.61
C LYS A 214 11.68 -23.88 -6.03
N ALA A 215 12.36 -24.91 -6.52
CA ALA A 215 13.01 -24.90 -7.82
C ALA A 215 12.03 -25.29 -8.93
N PHE A 216 11.89 -24.42 -9.93
CA PHE A 216 11.13 -24.72 -11.15
C PHE A 216 11.97 -25.60 -12.07
N THR A 217 11.63 -26.89 -12.14
CA THR A 217 12.37 -27.88 -12.93
C THR A 217 11.71 -28.03 -14.31
N PRO A 218 12.43 -27.78 -15.42
CA PRO A 218 11.90 -28.03 -16.75
C PRO A 218 11.74 -29.53 -17.05
N PRO A 219 10.76 -29.92 -17.89
CA PRO A 219 9.73 -29.07 -18.50
C PRO A 219 8.70 -28.56 -17.49
N ILE A 220 8.41 -27.25 -17.55
CA ILE A 220 7.44 -26.55 -16.71
C ILE A 220 6.14 -26.44 -17.48
N VAL A 221 5.03 -26.90 -16.90
CA VAL A 221 3.70 -26.71 -17.47
C VAL A 221 3.03 -25.46 -16.89
N PHE A 222 2.60 -24.53 -17.73
CA PHE A 222 1.77 -23.39 -17.32
C PHE A 222 0.32 -23.60 -17.76
N GLN A 223 -0.59 -23.71 -16.79
CA GLN A 223 -2.00 -23.99 -17.02
C GLN A 223 -2.94 -23.10 -16.19
N GLY A 224 -4.26 -23.25 -16.41
CA GLY A 224 -5.27 -22.37 -15.85
C GLY A 224 -5.72 -21.28 -16.85
N GLY A 225 -6.63 -20.40 -16.41
CA GLY A 225 -7.20 -19.36 -17.27
C GLY A 225 -6.20 -18.27 -17.65
N VAL A 226 -5.25 -17.96 -16.77
CA VAL A 226 -4.26 -16.89 -17.02
C VAL A 226 -3.25 -17.26 -18.10
N ALA A 227 -3.09 -18.54 -18.43
CA ALA A 227 -2.23 -18.98 -19.51
C ALA A 227 -2.66 -18.49 -20.91
N TYR A 228 -3.91 -17.99 -21.06
CA TYR A 228 -4.33 -17.27 -22.28
C TYR A 228 -3.57 -15.95 -22.49
N ASN A 229 -3.06 -15.34 -21.42
CA ASN A 229 -2.44 -14.02 -21.46
C ASN A 229 -0.97 -14.13 -21.88
N GLN A 230 -0.69 -13.81 -23.15
CA GLN A 230 0.67 -13.83 -23.72
C GLN A 230 1.67 -12.94 -22.99
N GLY A 231 1.22 -11.83 -22.40
CA GLY A 231 2.06 -10.97 -21.56
C GLY A 231 2.55 -11.67 -20.30
N VAL A 232 1.70 -12.50 -19.68
CA VAL A 232 2.06 -13.30 -18.50
C VAL A 232 2.97 -14.46 -18.87
N VAL A 233 2.74 -15.11 -20.02
CA VAL A 233 3.64 -16.14 -20.56
C VAL A 233 5.05 -15.57 -20.73
N ARG A 234 5.18 -14.44 -21.45
CA ARG A 234 6.45 -13.72 -21.61
C ARG A 234 7.08 -13.34 -20.27
N ALA A 235 6.25 -12.92 -19.29
CA ALA A 235 6.74 -12.55 -17.97
C ALA A 235 7.34 -13.75 -17.21
N PHE A 236 6.73 -14.94 -17.26
CA PHE A 236 7.29 -16.14 -16.64
C PHE A 236 8.60 -16.58 -17.29
N GLU A 237 8.68 -16.56 -18.62
CA GLU A 237 9.91 -16.84 -19.35
C GLU A 237 11.05 -15.92 -18.89
N GLN A 238 10.77 -14.62 -18.74
CA GLN A 238 11.74 -13.62 -18.27
C GLN A 238 12.12 -13.80 -16.80
N VAL A 239 11.14 -13.98 -15.91
CA VAL A 239 11.35 -14.04 -14.45
C VAL A 239 12.02 -15.35 -14.01
N LEU A 240 11.81 -16.43 -14.74
CA LEU A 240 12.41 -17.74 -14.48
C LEU A 240 13.66 -18.02 -15.34
N HIS A 241 14.03 -17.10 -16.24
CA HIS A 241 15.17 -17.21 -17.16
C HIS A 241 15.14 -18.48 -18.03
N LEU A 242 13.95 -18.79 -18.57
CA LEU A 242 13.68 -20.02 -19.31
C LEU A 242 14.26 -19.97 -20.73
N GLN A 243 14.70 -21.13 -21.22
CA GLN A 243 15.08 -21.32 -22.61
C GLN A 243 13.85 -21.67 -23.46
N PRO A 244 13.90 -21.46 -24.79
CA PRO A 244 12.82 -21.88 -25.68
C PRO A 244 12.52 -23.38 -25.53
N GLY A 245 11.27 -23.70 -25.19
CA GLY A 245 10.80 -25.08 -24.98
C GLY A 245 10.77 -25.54 -23.51
N ASP A 246 11.32 -24.78 -22.57
CA ASP A 246 11.26 -25.11 -21.13
C ASP A 246 9.85 -24.93 -20.55
N LEU A 247 9.06 -24.00 -21.11
CA LEU A 247 7.68 -23.69 -20.70
C LEU A 247 6.69 -24.29 -21.71
N ILE A 248 5.80 -25.15 -21.22
CA ILE A 248 4.76 -25.83 -22.01
C ILE A 248 3.40 -25.25 -21.61
N ILE A 249 2.62 -24.83 -22.60
CA ILE A 249 1.20 -24.50 -22.41
C ILE A 249 0.38 -25.66 -23.00
N PRO A 250 -0.30 -26.47 -22.18
CA PRO A 250 -1.08 -27.62 -22.65
C PRO A 250 -2.19 -27.23 -23.63
N GLN A 251 -2.56 -28.16 -24.50
CA GLN A 251 -3.82 -28.04 -25.22
C GLN A 251 -4.98 -28.08 -24.21
N ARG A 252 -5.88 -27.11 -24.28
CA ARG A 252 -6.98 -26.94 -23.32
C ARG A 252 -6.52 -26.72 -21.88
N HIS A 253 -5.45 -25.92 -21.70
CA HIS A 253 -4.87 -25.56 -20.41
C HIS A 253 -5.89 -25.04 -19.37
N GLU A 254 -7.02 -24.49 -19.81
CA GLU A 254 -8.10 -24.00 -18.96
C GLU A 254 -8.92 -25.14 -18.31
N LEU A 255 -8.92 -26.35 -18.88
CA LEU A 255 -9.80 -27.47 -18.52
C LEU A 255 -9.12 -28.62 -17.76
N MET A 256 -7.82 -28.52 -17.47
CA MET A 256 -7.02 -29.66 -16.97
C MET A 256 -7.60 -30.30 -15.70
N ALA A 257 -8.17 -29.51 -14.77
CA ALA A 257 -8.83 -30.03 -13.57
C ALA A 257 -10.12 -30.82 -13.90
N ALA A 258 -10.96 -30.31 -14.80
CA ALA A 258 -12.19 -30.99 -15.22
C ALA A 258 -11.87 -32.28 -15.99
N ILE A 259 -10.87 -32.25 -16.88
CA ILE A 259 -10.39 -33.43 -17.61
C ILE A 259 -9.87 -34.47 -16.63
N GLY A 260 -9.00 -34.08 -15.72
CA GLY A 260 -8.44 -34.95 -14.70
C GLY A 260 -9.50 -35.61 -13.83
N THR A 261 -10.54 -34.85 -13.47
CA THR A 261 -11.69 -35.34 -12.71
C THR A 261 -12.44 -36.43 -13.48
N ALA A 262 -12.71 -36.22 -14.77
CA ALA A 262 -13.36 -37.24 -15.59
C ALA A 262 -12.53 -38.53 -15.70
N LEU A 263 -11.20 -38.38 -15.83
CA LEU A 263 -10.28 -39.53 -15.86
C LEU A 263 -10.24 -40.28 -14.54
N LEU A 264 -10.30 -39.59 -13.40
CA LEU A 264 -10.38 -40.23 -12.08
C LEU A 264 -11.69 -41.02 -11.92
N VAL A 265 -12.79 -40.54 -12.49
CA VAL A 265 -14.06 -41.29 -12.51
C VAL A 265 -13.94 -42.52 -13.40
N ILE A 266 -13.24 -42.45 -14.54
CA ILE A 266 -12.96 -43.61 -15.39
C ILE A 266 -12.12 -44.64 -14.63
N ASP A 267 -11.05 -44.19 -13.96
CA ASP A 267 -10.17 -45.05 -13.16
C ASP A 267 -10.98 -45.74 -12.04
N ALA A 268 -11.86 -45.01 -11.35
CA ALA A 268 -12.72 -45.57 -10.31
C ALA A 268 -13.82 -46.49 -10.86
N ALA A 269 -14.37 -46.20 -12.04
CA ALA A 269 -15.38 -47.02 -12.71
C ALA A 269 -14.86 -48.41 -13.10
N ALA A 270 -13.54 -48.55 -13.30
CA ALA A 270 -12.89 -49.84 -13.49
C ALA A 270 -12.91 -50.72 -12.23
N GLU A 271 -13.05 -50.11 -11.04
CA GLU A 271 -13.01 -50.78 -9.74
C GLU A 271 -14.40 -50.92 -9.07
N GLN A 272 -15.31 -49.93 -9.24
CA GLN A 272 -16.68 -49.91 -8.68
C GLN A 272 -17.65 -49.16 -9.61
N ARG A 273 -18.94 -49.54 -9.65
CA ARG A 273 -19.94 -48.79 -10.46
C ARG A 273 -20.25 -47.42 -9.84
N PRO A 274 -20.18 -46.31 -10.61
CA PRO A 274 -20.54 -44.97 -10.10
C PRO A 274 -22.03 -44.87 -9.73
N THR A 275 -22.33 -44.14 -8.65
CA THR A 275 -23.67 -43.95 -8.04
C THR A 275 -24.50 -42.82 -8.65
N PHE A 276 -24.08 -42.24 -9.77
CA PHE A 276 -24.74 -41.07 -10.37
C PHE A 276 -26.23 -41.33 -10.67
N GLN A 277 -27.13 -40.49 -10.13
CA GLN A 277 -28.59 -40.67 -10.20
C GLN A 277 -29.29 -39.78 -11.24
N GLY A 278 -28.53 -39.08 -12.09
CA GLY A 278 -29.05 -38.16 -13.10
C GLY A 278 -29.04 -36.68 -12.68
N PHE A 279 -29.44 -35.80 -13.60
CA PHE A 279 -29.34 -34.34 -13.43
C PHE A 279 -30.58 -33.67 -12.81
N ALA A 280 -31.65 -34.42 -12.51
CA ALA A 280 -32.92 -33.87 -12.03
C ALA A 280 -32.78 -33.05 -10.73
N ALA A 281 -31.85 -33.43 -9.84
CA ALA A 281 -31.59 -32.71 -8.59
C ALA A 281 -30.96 -31.31 -8.79
N LEU A 282 -30.54 -30.95 -10.02
CA LEU A 282 -29.99 -29.62 -10.32
C LEU A 282 -31.07 -28.53 -10.44
N GLU A 283 -32.34 -28.88 -10.66
CA GLU A 283 -33.43 -27.90 -10.77
C GLU A 283 -33.71 -27.19 -9.43
N ASP A 284 -33.54 -27.90 -8.31
CA ASP A 284 -33.68 -27.37 -6.95
C ASP A 284 -32.51 -26.46 -6.54
N LEU A 285 -31.33 -26.68 -7.14
CA LEU A 285 -30.08 -25.95 -6.88
C LEU A 285 -30.11 -24.46 -7.25
N ALA A 286 -31.05 -24.06 -8.12
CA ALA A 286 -31.26 -22.67 -8.50
C ALA A 286 -32.06 -21.87 -7.45
N HIS A 287 -32.69 -22.53 -6.47
CA HIS A 287 -33.68 -21.94 -5.57
C HIS A 287 -33.35 -22.06 -4.07
N ASP A 288 -32.24 -22.70 -3.69
CA ASP A 288 -31.92 -23.00 -2.29
C ASP A 288 -31.10 -21.85 -1.64
N GLU A 289 -31.74 -21.09 -0.73
CA GLU A 289 -31.18 -19.90 -0.04
C GLU A 289 -30.71 -20.16 1.42
N GLU A 290 -30.31 -21.37 1.79
CA GLU A 290 -29.90 -21.64 3.17
C GLU A 290 -28.49 -21.11 3.51
N THR A 291 -28.44 -19.91 4.10
CA THR A 291 -27.23 -19.39 4.75
C THR A 291 -27.14 -19.85 6.20
N ASN A 292 -26.15 -20.68 6.52
CA ASN A 292 -25.85 -21.23 7.86
C ASN A 292 -25.23 -20.20 8.84
N HIS A 293 -25.33 -18.89 8.56
CA HIS A 293 -24.70 -17.84 9.35
C HIS A 293 -25.69 -17.07 10.22
N LYS A 294 -25.24 -16.63 11.40
CA LYS A 294 -26.01 -15.74 12.27
C LYS A 294 -26.12 -14.36 11.58
N PRO A 295 -27.32 -13.92 11.18
CA PRO A 295 -27.48 -12.68 10.44
C PRO A 295 -27.21 -11.46 11.32
N LEU A 296 -26.72 -10.38 10.70
CA LEU A 296 -26.62 -9.06 11.34
C LEU A 296 -28.02 -8.41 11.46
N PRO A 297 -28.21 -7.36 12.29
CA PRO A 297 -29.47 -6.64 12.37
C PRO A 297 -29.86 -5.98 11.05
N ALA A 298 -31.16 -5.95 10.72
CA ALA A 298 -31.64 -5.30 9.50
C ALA A 298 -31.42 -3.77 9.55
N LEU A 299 -30.85 -3.19 8.49
CA LEU A 299 -30.55 -1.76 8.43
C LEU A 299 -31.82 -0.88 8.45
N SER A 300 -32.95 -1.40 7.95
CA SER A 300 -34.26 -0.74 8.01
C SER A 300 -34.82 -0.58 9.44
N SER A 301 -34.29 -1.35 10.40
CA SER A 301 -34.69 -1.25 11.81
C SER A 301 -33.88 -0.23 12.62
N CYS A 302 -32.99 0.54 11.95
CA CYS A 302 -32.21 1.59 12.59
C CYS A 302 -33.12 2.57 13.35
N ALA A 303 -32.84 2.74 14.65
CA ALA A 303 -33.64 3.57 15.56
C ALA A 303 -33.56 5.08 15.25
N PHE A 304 -32.58 5.48 14.45
CA PHE A 304 -32.34 6.86 14.05
C PHE A 304 -32.83 7.06 12.60
N GLY A 305 -33.54 8.16 12.36
CA GLY A 305 -34.05 8.49 11.01
C GLY A 305 -32.93 8.58 9.97
N LEU A 306 -33.23 8.21 8.73
CA LEU A 306 -32.28 8.33 7.62
C LEU A 306 -32.39 9.71 6.96
N PRO A 307 -31.28 10.26 6.43
CA PRO A 307 -31.31 11.54 5.74
C PRO A 307 -32.12 11.46 4.43
N SER A 308 -33.06 12.39 4.24
CA SER A 308 -33.86 12.49 3.02
C SER A 308 -33.17 13.38 1.99
N TYR A 309 -32.46 12.78 1.05
CA TYR A 309 -31.94 13.47 -0.13
C TYR A 309 -32.39 12.76 -1.42
N ASN A 310 -32.66 13.54 -2.47
CA ASN A 310 -33.04 13.00 -3.78
C ASN A 310 -31.77 12.58 -4.54
N THR A 311 -31.50 11.28 -4.60
CA THR A 311 -30.32 10.69 -5.26
C THR A 311 -30.24 11.01 -6.76
N SER A 312 -31.36 11.31 -7.42
CA SER A 312 -31.36 11.73 -8.84
C SER A 312 -30.74 13.12 -9.09
N LEU A 313 -30.46 13.89 -8.04
CA LEU A 313 -29.87 15.23 -8.09
C LEU A 313 -28.40 15.27 -7.62
N ALA A 314 -27.76 14.11 -7.44
CA ALA A 314 -26.39 14.00 -6.92
C ALA A 314 -25.33 14.80 -7.71
N HIS A 315 -25.59 15.11 -8.99
CA HIS A 315 -24.66 15.83 -9.85
C HIS A 315 -25.05 17.27 -10.17
N GLN A 316 -26.28 17.68 -9.86
CA GLN A 316 -26.79 18.99 -10.19
C GLN A 316 -27.80 19.35 -9.11
N THR A 317 -27.36 20.05 -8.07
CA THR A 317 -28.32 20.84 -7.31
C THR A 317 -28.56 22.07 -8.17
N PRO A 318 -29.70 22.20 -8.88
CA PRO A 318 -30.05 23.49 -9.47
C PRO A 318 -30.13 24.46 -8.30
N ALA A 319 -29.61 25.67 -8.50
CA ALA A 319 -29.64 26.78 -7.55
C ALA A 319 -30.64 26.53 -6.41
N SER A 320 -30.12 26.32 -5.18
CA SER A 320 -30.95 26.67 -4.02
C SER A 320 -31.50 28.06 -4.33
N SER A 321 -32.80 28.23 -4.09
CA SER A 321 -33.62 29.39 -4.41
C SER A 321 -33.05 30.68 -3.84
N LEU A 322 -31.91 31.12 -4.36
CA LEU A 322 -31.30 32.38 -4.03
C LEU A 322 -32.16 33.39 -4.75
N PRO A 323 -32.78 34.33 -4.03
CA PRO A 323 -33.55 35.38 -4.67
C PRO A 323 -32.66 36.05 -5.72
N PRO A 324 -33.22 36.36 -6.90
CA PRO A 324 -32.48 37.05 -7.94
C PRO A 324 -31.80 38.29 -7.33
N PRO A 325 -30.56 38.61 -7.74
CA PRO A 325 -29.80 39.68 -7.12
C PRO A 325 -30.65 40.94 -7.06
N ALA A 326 -30.74 41.55 -5.87
CA ALA A 326 -31.57 42.74 -5.63
C ALA A 326 -31.14 43.97 -6.47
N THR A 327 -30.00 43.86 -7.16
CA THR A 327 -29.40 44.90 -8.01
C THR A 327 -28.86 44.28 -9.30
N ALA A 328 -28.66 45.09 -10.35
CA ALA A 328 -28.09 44.67 -11.63
C ALA A 328 -26.58 44.34 -11.57
N GLN A 329 -25.96 44.30 -10.38
CA GLN A 329 -24.54 44.06 -10.19
C GLN A 329 -24.28 42.58 -9.87
N PRO A 330 -23.22 41.97 -10.45
CA PRO A 330 -22.86 40.59 -10.16
C PRO A 330 -22.47 40.42 -8.68
N ARG A 331 -22.94 39.33 -8.06
CA ARG A 331 -22.74 39.04 -6.62
C ARG A 331 -21.28 38.70 -6.32
N PRO A 332 -20.66 39.25 -5.27
CA PRO A 332 -19.33 38.82 -4.84
C PRO A 332 -19.38 37.38 -4.32
N VAL A 333 -18.48 36.54 -4.81
CA VAL A 333 -18.37 35.12 -4.41
C VAL A 333 -16.92 34.71 -4.19
N TYR A 334 -16.71 33.62 -3.45
CA TYR A 334 -15.41 33.00 -3.26
C TYR A 334 -15.44 31.58 -3.82
N LEU A 335 -14.41 31.21 -4.57
CA LEU A 335 -14.29 29.89 -5.18
C LEU A 335 -13.39 29.02 -4.31
N GLY A 336 -13.82 27.79 -4.04
CA GLY A 336 -12.96 26.76 -3.48
C GLY A 336 -12.83 25.61 -4.46
N ILE A 337 -11.61 25.10 -4.61
CA ILE A 337 -11.32 23.93 -5.43
C ILE A 337 -10.58 22.91 -4.57
N ASP A 338 -11.17 21.73 -4.44
CA ASP A 338 -10.59 20.59 -3.74
C ASP A 338 -10.27 19.50 -4.75
N VAL A 339 -8.96 19.26 -4.97
CA VAL A 339 -8.47 18.34 -5.99
C VAL A 339 -7.92 17.08 -5.32
N GLY A 340 -8.77 16.07 -5.23
CA GLY A 340 -8.44 14.73 -4.80
C GLY A 340 -7.98 13.83 -5.94
N SER A 341 -7.48 12.65 -5.59
CA SER A 341 -7.04 11.62 -6.55
C SER A 341 -8.19 10.97 -7.31
N ILE A 342 -9.37 10.86 -6.70
CA ILE A 342 -10.60 10.29 -7.29
C ILE A 342 -11.55 11.37 -7.80
N SER A 343 -11.78 12.42 -7.00
CA SER A 343 -12.72 13.48 -7.32
C SER A 343 -12.10 14.87 -7.22
N THR A 344 -12.65 15.77 -8.03
CA THR A 344 -12.33 17.19 -8.09
C THR A 344 -13.63 17.95 -7.81
N ASN A 345 -13.62 18.72 -6.73
CA ASN A 345 -14.79 19.41 -6.20
C ASN A 345 -14.62 20.91 -6.32
N LEU A 346 -15.63 21.60 -6.83
CA LEU A 346 -15.64 23.06 -6.91
C LEU A 346 -16.87 23.58 -6.16
N ALA A 347 -16.69 24.65 -5.38
CA ALA A 347 -17.79 25.31 -4.68
C ALA A 347 -17.64 26.83 -4.76
N LEU A 348 -18.71 27.52 -5.16
CA LEU A 348 -18.85 28.96 -5.06
C LEU A 348 -19.68 29.28 -3.82
N ILE A 349 -19.16 30.13 -2.94
CA ILE A 349 -19.88 30.61 -1.75
C ILE A 349 -20.05 32.12 -1.78
N ASP A 350 -21.11 32.64 -1.17
CA ASP A 350 -21.27 34.07 -0.91
C ASP A 350 -20.53 34.52 0.37
N GLU A 351 -20.59 35.82 0.68
CA GLU A 351 -19.95 36.39 1.87
C GLU A 351 -20.54 35.86 3.20
N GLN A 352 -21.75 35.31 3.17
CA GLN A 352 -22.42 34.68 4.30
C GLN A 352 -22.16 33.17 4.38
N HIS A 353 -21.25 32.66 3.53
CA HIS A 353 -20.85 31.25 3.42
C HIS A 353 -21.94 30.32 2.87
N HIS A 354 -23.00 30.85 2.24
CA HIS A 354 -23.97 30.01 1.56
C HIS A 354 -23.43 29.54 0.21
N VAL A 355 -23.69 28.27 -0.12
CA VAL A 355 -23.29 27.68 -1.42
C VAL A 355 -24.19 28.23 -2.54
N VAL A 356 -23.57 28.92 -3.50
CA VAL A 356 -24.20 29.49 -4.68
C VAL A 356 -24.29 28.47 -5.82
N ALA A 357 -23.19 27.79 -6.10
CA ALA A 357 -23.10 26.73 -7.11
C ALA A 357 -21.95 25.77 -6.76
N ARG A 358 -22.04 24.50 -7.20
CA ARG A 358 -21.04 23.47 -6.88
C ARG A 358 -20.91 22.42 -7.98
N ARG A 359 -19.76 21.75 -8.04
CA ARG A 359 -19.51 20.58 -8.91
C ARG A 359 -18.76 19.50 -8.16
N TYR A 360 -19.16 18.25 -8.39
CA TYR A 360 -18.45 17.05 -7.96
C TYR A 360 -18.12 16.26 -9.24
N LEU A 361 -16.84 16.17 -9.58
CA LEU A 361 -16.37 15.62 -10.85
C LEU A 361 -15.36 14.50 -10.61
N PRO A 362 -15.37 13.41 -11.40
CA PRO A 362 -14.27 12.44 -11.37
C PRO A 362 -12.97 13.10 -11.88
N THR A 363 -11.89 12.94 -11.13
CA THR A 363 -10.54 13.40 -11.49
C THR A 363 -9.98 12.57 -12.65
N ALA A 364 -10.23 11.26 -12.66
CA ALA A 364 -9.83 10.32 -13.72
C ALA A 364 -8.33 10.41 -14.12
N GLY A 365 -7.44 10.69 -13.17
CA GLY A 365 -6.01 10.90 -13.43
C GLY A 365 -5.67 12.20 -14.18
N GLN A 366 -6.66 13.03 -14.50
CA GLN A 366 -6.51 14.28 -15.26
C GLN A 366 -7.02 15.48 -14.44
N PRO A 367 -6.33 15.86 -13.34
CA PRO A 367 -6.81 16.89 -12.41
C PRO A 367 -7.04 18.26 -13.06
N LEU A 368 -6.18 18.68 -13.99
CA LEU A 368 -6.35 19.96 -14.68
C LEU A 368 -7.57 19.96 -15.61
N GLU A 369 -7.84 18.85 -16.30
CA GLU A 369 -9.03 18.73 -17.15
C GLU A 369 -10.32 18.71 -16.32
N ALA A 370 -10.32 18.03 -15.17
CA ALA A 370 -11.45 18.03 -14.26
C ALA A 370 -11.75 19.44 -13.71
N VAL A 371 -10.70 20.19 -13.32
CA VAL A 371 -10.84 21.60 -12.91
C VAL A 371 -11.37 22.46 -14.06
N ARG A 372 -10.83 22.29 -15.27
CA ARG A 372 -11.26 23.03 -16.48
C ARG A 372 -12.74 22.80 -16.78
N ARG A 373 -13.17 21.54 -16.79
CA ARG A 373 -14.58 21.16 -16.97
C ARG A 373 -15.46 21.77 -15.87
N GLY A 374 -15.04 21.68 -14.61
CA GLY A 374 -15.78 22.26 -13.48
C GLY A 374 -15.97 23.77 -13.60
N LEU A 375 -14.92 24.51 -13.99
CA LEU A 375 -15.01 25.96 -14.20
C LEU A 375 -15.93 26.31 -15.37
N GLN A 376 -15.86 25.58 -16.48
CA GLN A 376 -16.73 25.78 -17.64
C GLN A 376 -18.21 25.55 -17.26
N GLU A 377 -18.49 24.47 -16.53
CA GLU A 377 -19.85 24.15 -16.10
C GLU A 377 -20.39 25.17 -15.08
N LEU A 378 -19.56 25.69 -14.17
CA LEU A 378 -19.96 26.76 -13.24
C LEU A 378 -20.21 28.09 -13.98
N TRP A 379 -19.37 28.42 -14.95
CA TRP A 379 -19.55 29.62 -15.77
C TRP A 379 -20.85 29.59 -16.57
N ALA A 380 -21.16 28.45 -17.19
CA ALA A 380 -22.41 28.25 -17.93
C ALA A 380 -23.65 28.44 -17.04
N GLU A 381 -23.57 28.09 -15.75
CA GLU A 381 -24.68 28.20 -14.80
C GLU A 381 -24.82 29.61 -14.20
N VAL A 382 -23.75 30.17 -13.63
CA VAL A 382 -23.82 31.40 -12.81
C VAL A 382 -22.86 32.50 -13.24
N GLY A 383 -22.00 32.26 -14.25
CA GLY A 383 -20.89 33.13 -14.63
C GLY A 383 -21.22 34.62 -14.75
N PRO A 384 -22.23 35.02 -15.57
CA PRO A 384 -22.60 36.43 -15.71
C PRO A 384 -23.16 37.10 -14.45
N GLN A 385 -23.55 36.31 -13.44
CA GLN A 385 -24.26 36.78 -12.24
C GLN A 385 -23.32 36.94 -11.04
N VAL A 386 -22.04 36.55 -11.15
CA VAL A 386 -21.11 36.49 -10.03
C VAL A 386 -19.76 37.14 -10.34
N THR A 387 -19.10 37.66 -9.32
CA THR A 387 -17.71 38.17 -9.39
C THR A 387 -16.87 37.45 -8.34
N VAL A 388 -15.86 36.69 -8.77
CA VAL A 388 -14.96 35.98 -7.86
C VAL A 388 -14.03 36.98 -7.17
N GLN A 389 -14.11 37.05 -5.83
CA GLN A 389 -13.33 37.96 -4.98
C GLN A 389 -12.11 37.30 -4.35
N GLY A 390 -12.02 35.98 -4.42
CA GLY A 390 -10.93 35.19 -3.89
C GLY A 390 -11.08 33.71 -4.20
N VAL A 391 -9.95 33.01 -4.28
CA VAL A 391 -9.93 31.57 -4.59
C VAL A 391 -9.06 30.79 -3.61
N GLY A 392 -9.64 29.73 -3.06
CA GLY A 392 -8.98 28.75 -2.22
C GLY A 392 -8.74 27.43 -2.95
N THR A 393 -7.60 26.79 -2.71
CA THR A 393 -7.29 25.45 -3.24
C THR A 393 -6.83 24.49 -2.14
N THR A 394 -7.30 23.26 -2.19
CA THR A 394 -7.03 22.20 -1.22
C THR A 394 -6.96 20.81 -1.89
N GLY A 395 -6.67 19.78 -1.10
CA GLY A 395 -6.49 18.41 -1.57
C GLY A 395 -5.07 18.11 -2.07
N SER A 396 -4.90 16.93 -2.66
CA SER A 396 -3.62 16.44 -3.18
C SER A 396 -3.06 17.29 -4.34
N GLY A 397 -3.92 17.82 -5.21
CA GLY A 397 -3.54 18.64 -6.38
C GLY A 397 -3.43 20.14 -6.12
N ARG A 398 -3.56 20.59 -4.86
CA ARG A 398 -3.80 22.00 -4.50
C ARG A 398 -2.80 23.01 -5.07
N TYR A 399 -1.50 22.72 -5.03
CA TYR A 399 -0.48 23.67 -5.49
C TYR A 399 -0.51 23.84 -7.00
N LEU A 400 -0.55 22.72 -7.74
CA LEU A 400 -0.68 22.72 -9.19
C LEU A 400 -1.93 23.49 -9.63
N THR A 401 -3.07 23.22 -8.97
CA THR A 401 -4.31 23.92 -9.25
C THR A 401 -4.20 25.40 -8.93
N ALA A 402 -3.61 25.77 -7.79
CA ALA A 402 -3.41 27.17 -7.42
C ALA A 402 -2.60 27.93 -8.48
N ASP A 403 -1.51 27.35 -8.97
CA ASP A 403 -0.68 28.01 -9.99
C ASP A 403 -1.40 28.10 -11.34
N PHE A 404 -2.14 27.05 -11.70
CA PHE A 404 -2.90 26.99 -12.94
C PHE A 404 -4.03 28.04 -12.97
N ILE A 405 -4.86 28.11 -11.93
CA ILE A 405 -6.06 28.98 -11.87
C ILE A 405 -5.79 30.36 -11.27
N GLY A 406 -4.64 30.57 -10.62
CA GLY A 406 -4.35 31.76 -9.84
C GLY A 406 -5.04 31.77 -8.47
N GLY A 407 -4.89 30.69 -7.69
CA GLY A 407 -5.42 30.57 -6.33
C GLY A 407 -4.81 31.61 -5.38
N ASP A 408 -5.60 32.21 -4.50
CA ASP A 408 -5.13 33.20 -3.52
C ASP A 408 -4.65 32.53 -2.22
N VAL A 409 -5.32 31.44 -1.84
CA VAL A 409 -5.06 30.70 -0.60
C VAL A 409 -4.90 29.22 -0.92
N VAL A 410 -3.84 28.62 -0.39
CA VAL A 410 -3.59 27.18 -0.45
C VAL A 410 -3.59 26.64 0.99
N ARG A 411 -4.43 25.64 1.27
CA ARG A 411 -4.59 25.04 2.60
C ARG A 411 -4.69 23.53 2.53
N ASN A 412 -4.42 22.88 3.66
CA ASN A 412 -4.61 21.44 3.82
C ASN A 412 -6.12 21.13 3.86
N GLU A 413 -6.48 19.97 3.32
CA GLU A 413 -7.82 19.41 3.30
C GLU A 413 -8.40 19.26 4.70
N ILE A 414 -7.61 18.82 5.69
CA ILE A 414 -8.11 18.64 7.07
C ILE A 414 -8.64 19.96 7.63
N THR A 415 -7.87 21.04 7.44
CA THR A 415 -8.28 22.39 7.85
C THR A 415 -9.53 22.84 7.12
N ALA A 416 -9.63 22.55 5.81
CA ALA A 416 -10.81 22.89 5.03
C ALA A 416 -12.07 22.13 5.51
N GLN A 417 -11.98 20.80 5.68
CA GLN A 417 -13.08 19.95 6.15
C GLN A 417 -13.61 20.41 7.51
N VAL A 418 -12.70 20.67 8.46
CA VAL A 418 -13.05 21.16 9.80
C VAL A 418 -13.67 22.55 9.73
N ARG A 419 -13.14 23.44 8.88
CA ARG A 419 -13.69 24.78 8.72
C ARG A 419 -15.12 24.72 8.16
N ALA A 420 -15.38 23.88 7.16
CA ALA A 420 -16.72 23.68 6.63
C ALA A 420 -17.67 23.11 7.70
N ALA A 421 -17.25 22.07 8.43
CA ALA A 421 -18.07 21.46 9.47
C ALA A 421 -18.44 22.45 10.58
N THR A 422 -17.47 23.22 11.07
CA THR A 422 -17.66 24.21 12.13
C THR A 422 -18.43 25.46 11.69
N ALA A 423 -18.42 25.78 10.38
CA ALA A 423 -19.26 26.83 9.81
C ALA A 423 -20.74 26.39 9.74
N ILE A 424 -20.99 25.11 9.47
CA ILE A 424 -22.35 24.53 9.45
C ILE A 424 -22.88 24.38 10.88
N ASP A 425 -22.06 23.86 11.79
CA ASP A 425 -22.45 23.59 13.17
C ASP A 425 -21.26 23.72 14.12
N PRO A 426 -21.19 24.78 14.95
CA PRO A 426 -20.08 25.00 15.88
C PRO A 426 -19.96 23.93 16.98
N GLU A 427 -20.99 23.12 17.21
CA GLU A 427 -20.99 22.05 18.24
C GLU A 427 -20.47 20.71 17.71
N VAL A 428 -20.10 20.62 16.42
CA VAL A 428 -19.49 19.41 15.87
C VAL A 428 -18.21 19.09 16.62
N ASP A 429 -18.11 17.87 17.13
CA ASP A 429 -16.94 17.40 17.89
C ASP A 429 -16.20 16.26 17.17
N THR A 430 -16.87 15.54 16.27
CA THR A 430 -16.29 14.41 15.56
C THR A 430 -16.71 14.44 14.11
N ILE A 431 -15.75 14.27 13.21
CA ILE A 431 -15.97 14.22 11.78
C ILE A 431 -15.48 12.87 11.27
N PHE A 432 -16.38 12.13 10.65
CA PHE A 432 -16.05 11.02 9.78
C PHE A 432 -16.11 11.51 8.35
N GLU A 433 -14.99 11.52 7.65
CA GLU A 433 -14.95 11.84 6.24
C GLU A 433 -14.50 10.57 5.50
N ILE A 434 -15.33 10.07 4.58
CA ILE A 434 -15.01 8.91 3.76
C ILE A 434 -15.08 9.32 2.29
N GLY A 435 -13.89 9.52 1.73
CA GLY A 435 -13.69 9.82 0.32
C GLY A 435 -13.63 8.56 -0.54
N GLY A 436 -13.21 8.75 -1.79
CA GLY A 436 -13.05 7.65 -2.75
C GLY A 436 -11.88 6.72 -2.42
N GLN A 437 -10.75 7.25 -1.97
CA GLN A 437 -9.52 6.47 -1.71
C GLN A 437 -9.07 6.49 -0.25
N ASP A 438 -9.43 7.53 0.49
CA ASP A 438 -9.04 7.70 1.87
C ASP A 438 -10.26 7.90 2.77
N SER A 439 -10.01 7.77 4.05
CA SER A 439 -11.00 7.87 5.10
C SER A 439 -10.33 8.52 6.29
N LYS A 440 -10.92 9.61 6.76
CA LYS A 440 -10.34 10.53 7.71
C LYS A 440 -11.23 10.59 8.94
N TYR A 441 -10.65 10.40 10.11
CA TYR A 441 -11.28 10.68 11.39
C TYR A 441 -10.67 11.96 11.93
N ILE A 442 -11.52 12.92 12.30
CA ILE A 442 -11.09 14.19 12.87
C ILE A 442 -11.86 14.44 14.16
N ARG A 443 -11.12 14.75 15.23
CA ARG A 443 -11.68 15.26 16.46
C ARG A 443 -11.49 16.76 16.55
N VAL A 444 -12.58 17.44 16.84
CA VAL A 444 -12.63 18.89 16.96
C VAL A 444 -12.95 19.27 18.40
N SER A 445 -12.23 20.27 18.92
CA SER A 445 -12.55 20.94 20.17
C SER A 445 -12.40 22.44 19.98
N HIS A 446 -13.44 23.21 20.29
CA HIS A 446 -13.44 24.67 20.15
C HIS A 446 -13.01 25.14 18.74
N GLY A 447 -13.47 24.45 17.70
CA GLY A 447 -13.13 24.74 16.30
C GLY A 447 -11.70 24.38 15.87
N THR A 448 -10.91 23.75 16.75
CA THR A 448 -9.53 23.33 16.48
C THR A 448 -9.43 21.81 16.44
N VAL A 449 -8.56 21.28 15.58
CA VAL A 449 -8.27 19.84 15.52
C VAL A 449 -7.47 19.43 16.74
N VAL A 450 -7.99 18.47 17.52
CA VAL A 450 -7.31 17.94 18.72
C VAL A 450 -6.82 16.51 18.54
N ASP A 451 -7.37 15.77 17.58
CA ASP A 451 -6.92 14.44 17.18
C ASP A 451 -7.31 14.23 15.71
N PHE A 452 -6.47 13.53 14.98
CA PHE A 452 -6.66 13.26 13.56
C PHE A 452 -5.98 11.95 13.19
N THR A 453 -6.62 11.19 12.31
CA THR A 453 -6.00 10.04 11.66
C THR A 453 -6.65 9.81 10.31
N MET A 454 -5.92 9.18 9.42
CA MET A 454 -6.43 8.67 8.16
C MET A 454 -6.15 7.18 8.03
N ASN A 455 -6.88 6.47 7.18
CA ASN A 455 -6.57 5.08 6.87
C ASN A 455 -5.21 4.98 6.13
N ASN A 456 -4.31 4.13 6.65
CA ASN A 456 -3.05 3.83 5.97
C ASN A 456 -3.32 2.82 4.85
N ALA A 457 -3.13 3.24 3.59
CA ALA A 457 -3.05 2.41 2.38
C ALA A 457 -4.19 1.40 2.11
N CYS A 458 -5.26 1.39 2.91
CA CYS A 458 -6.28 0.37 2.90
C CYS A 458 -7.53 0.86 2.17
N ALA A 459 -7.83 0.28 1.01
CA ALA A 459 -9.06 0.55 0.28
C ALA A 459 -10.33 0.07 1.03
N ALA A 460 -10.18 -0.86 1.99
CA ALA A 460 -11.33 -1.39 2.74
C ALA A 460 -11.89 -0.29 3.65
N GLY A 461 -13.17 0.03 3.45
CA GLY A 461 -13.85 1.13 4.14
C GLY A 461 -13.91 2.45 3.37
N THR A 462 -13.52 2.49 2.09
CA THR A 462 -13.55 3.70 1.23
C THR A 462 -14.65 3.65 0.17
N GLY A 463 -14.95 4.77 -0.48
CA GLY A 463 -15.94 4.84 -1.55
C GLY A 463 -15.58 4.03 -2.79
N SER A 464 -14.31 3.98 -3.18
CA SER A 464 -13.88 3.18 -4.34
C SER A 464 -14.07 1.68 -4.11
N PHE A 465 -13.95 1.20 -2.86
CA PHE A 465 -14.30 -0.19 -2.55
C PHE A 465 -15.78 -0.45 -2.78
N LEU A 466 -16.66 0.45 -2.31
CA LEU A 466 -18.10 0.32 -2.51
C LEU A 466 -18.48 0.32 -4.00
N GLU A 467 -17.90 1.23 -4.78
CA GLU A 467 -18.06 1.32 -6.24
C GLU A 467 -17.62 0.01 -6.93
N GLU A 468 -16.40 -0.46 -6.64
CA GLU A 468 -15.85 -1.70 -7.20
C GLU A 468 -16.71 -2.93 -6.86
N GLN A 469 -17.25 -3.01 -5.63
CA GLN A 469 -18.16 -4.12 -5.28
C GLN A 469 -19.53 -3.98 -5.94
N ALA A 470 -20.05 -2.77 -6.11
CA ALA A 470 -21.34 -2.54 -6.77
C ALA A 470 -21.27 -2.92 -8.26
N GLU A 471 -20.26 -2.44 -8.99
CA GLU A 471 -20.06 -2.73 -10.42
C GLU A 471 -19.95 -4.24 -10.66
N ARG A 472 -19.17 -4.93 -9.83
CA ARG A 472 -19.01 -6.39 -9.90
C ARG A 472 -20.32 -7.16 -9.66
N LEU A 473 -21.16 -6.66 -8.77
CA LEU A 473 -22.50 -7.23 -8.53
C LEU A 473 -23.51 -6.82 -9.62
N ASN A 474 -23.06 -6.10 -10.66
CA ASN A 474 -23.87 -5.46 -11.70
C ASN A 474 -24.93 -4.53 -11.12
N LEU A 475 -24.53 -3.72 -10.13
CA LEU A 475 -25.39 -2.75 -9.44
C LEU A 475 -24.87 -1.33 -9.64
N ASP A 476 -25.79 -0.39 -9.84
CA ASP A 476 -25.47 1.02 -9.77
C ASP A 476 -25.37 1.45 -8.29
N VAL A 477 -24.20 1.97 -7.90
CA VAL A 477 -23.91 2.37 -6.51
C VAL A 477 -24.82 3.49 -6.00
N THR A 478 -25.30 4.37 -6.91
CA THR A 478 -26.07 5.57 -6.57
C THR A 478 -27.56 5.28 -6.40
N SER A 479 -28.08 4.28 -7.11
CA SER A 479 -29.51 4.00 -7.19
C SER A 479 -29.92 2.64 -6.60
N ASP A 480 -29.19 1.57 -6.89
CA ASP A 480 -29.59 0.20 -6.51
C ASP A 480 -29.03 -0.23 -5.17
N PHE A 481 -27.77 0.10 -4.88
CA PHE A 481 -27.06 -0.45 -3.72
C PHE A 481 -27.79 -0.16 -2.40
N SER A 482 -28.02 1.14 -2.11
CA SER A 482 -28.64 1.53 -0.84
C SER A 482 -30.08 1.03 -0.72
N ARG A 483 -30.80 0.95 -1.85
CA ARG A 483 -32.19 0.46 -1.89
C ARG A 483 -32.24 -1.03 -1.53
N LEU A 484 -31.39 -1.85 -2.13
CA LEU A 484 -31.31 -3.30 -1.85
C LEU A 484 -30.84 -3.56 -0.41
N ALA A 485 -29.81 -2.85 0.04
CA ALA A 485 -29.28 -3.01 1.39
C ALA A 485 -30.32 -2.70 2.48
N LEU A 486 -31.17 -1.69 2.27
CA LEU A 486 -32.24 -1.34 3.22
C LEU A 486 -33.42 -2.31 3.19
N GLN A 487 -33.61 -3.07 2.10
CA GLN A 487 -34.65 -4.11 1.98
C GLN A 487 -34.25 -5.41 2.69
N ALA A 488 -32.95 -5.61 2.94
CA ALA A 488 -32.43 -6.82 3.55
C ALA A 488 -32.97 -7.05 4.95
N THR A 489 -33.63 -8.19 5.15
CA THR A 489 -34.11 -8.63 6.47
C THR A 489 -33.05 -9.41 7.25
N ARG A 490 -32.07 -10.00 6.53
CA ARG A 490 -31.00 -10.83 7.08
C ARG A 490 -29.63 -10.50 6.43
N PRO A 491 -29.04 -9.33 6.72
CA PRO A 491 -27.72 -8.97 6.17
C PRO A 491 -26.63 -10.00 6.46
N THR A 492 -25.76 -10.23 5.48
CA THR A 492 -24.63 -11.17 5.57
C THR A 492 -23.48 -10.57 6.39
N GLY A 493 -22.88 -11.34 7.29
CA GLY A 493 -21.69 -10.91 8.03
C GLY A 493 -20.41 -11.12 7.24
N LEU A 494 -19.93 -10.07 6.55
CA LEU A 494 -18.68 -10.11 5.77
C LEU A 494 -17.43 -9.82 6.64
N GLY A 495 -17.60 -9.20 7.82
CA GLY A 495 -16.54 -8.91 8.77
C GLY A 495 -15.56 -7.81 8.34
N GLU A 496 -14.40 -7.75 9.02
CA GLU A 496 -13.46 -6.61 8.97
C GLU A 496 -12.17 -6.91 8.18
N ARG A 497 -12.31 -7.66 7.10
CA ARG A 497 -11.14 -8.08 6.31
C ARG A 497 -10.80 -7.06 5.22
N CYS A 498 -9.58 -7.18 4.68
CA CYS A 498 -9.15 -6.41 3.52
C CYS A 498 -10.10 -6.65 2.34
N THR A 499 -10.20 -5.67 1.43
CA THR A 499 -11.06 -5.70 0.23
C THR A 499 -10.94 -7.02 -0.54
N VAL A 500 -9.72 -7.54 -0.67
CA VAL A 500 -9.42 -8.81 -1.37
C VAL A 500 -10.05 -10.02 -0.70
N PHE A 501 -10.00 -10.10 0.63
CA PHE A 501 -10.63 -11.20 1.36
C PHE A 501 -12.14 -11.04 1.40
N MET A 502 -12.62 -9.80 1.52
CA MET A 502 -14.05 -9.51 1.47
C MET A 502 -14.67 -9.92 0.14
N GLU A 503 -13.96 -9.72 -0.96
CA GLU A 503 -14.34 -10.20 -2.28
C GLU A 503 -14.50 -11.73 -2.30
N SER A 504 -13.55 -12.45 -1.68
CA SER A 504 -13.63 -13.91 -1.55
C SER A 504 -14.81 -14.33 -0.67
N ASP A 505 -15.08 -13.60 0.40
CA ASP A 505 -16.22 -13.84 1.30
C ASP A 505 -17.55 -13.58 0.56
N ILE A 506 -17.63 -12.54 -0.29
CA ILE A 506 -18.81 -12.28 -1.14
C ILE A 506 -19.02 -13.42 -2.12
N ILE A 507 -17.99 -13.88 -2.84
CA ILE A 507 -18.11 -15.03 -3.73
C ILE A 507 -18.58 -16.25 -2.94
N HIS A 508 -17.96 -16.51 -1.80
CA HIS A 508 -18.32 -17.65 -0.96
C HIS A 508 -19.80 -17.59 -0.57
N HIS A 509 -20.28 -16.45 -0.07
CA HIS A 509 -21.69 -16.28 0.27
C HIS A 509 -22.63 -16.35 -0.93
N GLN A 510 -22.24 -15.84 -2.10
CA GLN A 510 -22.99 -16.04 -3.36
C GLN A 510 -23.08 -17.52 -3.73
N GLN A 511 -21.98 -18.27 -3.61
CA GLN A 511 -21.96 -19.72 -3.85
C GLN A 511 -22.84 -20.49 -2.84
N GLN A 512 -23.02 -19.94 -1.63
CA GLN A 512 -23.97 -20.45 -0.63
C GLN A 512 -25.41 -19.97 -0.83
N GLY A 513 -25.70 -19.16 -1.85
CA GLY A 513 -27.06 -18.71 -2.18
C GLY A 513 -27.49 -17.38 -1.56
N ALA A 514 -26.57 -16.56 -1.03
CA ALA A 514 -26.91 -15.23 -0.50
C ALA A 514 -27.42 -14.29 -1.60
N GLY A 515 -28.58 -13.66 -1.35
CA GLY A 515 -29.17 -12.65 -2.22
C GLY A 515 -28.38 -11.34 -2.27
N LEU A 516 -28.62 -10.53 -3.32
CA LEU A 516 -27.94 -9.23 -3.50
C LEU A 516 -28.30 -8.23 -2.40
N ASP A 517 -29.51 -8.28 -1.85
CA ASP A 517 -29.93 -7.47 -0.71
C ASP A 517 -29.09 -7.79 0.54
N GLN A 518 -28.91 -9.08 0.86
CA GLN A 518 -28.13 -9.53 2.01
C GLN A 518 -26.65 -9.14 1.88
N LEU A 519 -26.08 -9.28 0.69
CA LEU A 519 -24.68 -8.93 0.39
C LEU A 519 -24.44 -7.42 0.42
N THR A 520 -25.32 -6.62 -0.18
CA THR A 520 -25.20 -5.15 -0.15
C THR A 520 -25.35 -4.58 1.26
N ALA A 521 -26.26 -5.14 2.07
CA ALA A 521 -26.37 -4.78 3.48
C ALA A 521 -25.14 -5.21 4.30
N GLY A 522 -24.59 -6.41 4.03
CA GLY A 522 -23.35 -6.89 4.63
C GLY A 522 -22.15 -6.01 4.28
N LEU A 523 -22.06 -5.54 3.04
CA LEU A 523 -21.05 -4.60 2.58
C LEU A 523 -21.14 -3.23 3.27
N ALA A 524 -22.37 -2.72 3.49
CA ALA A 524 -22.58 -1.48 4.24
C ALA A 524 -22.08 -1.59 5.68
N TYR A 525 -22.37 -2.71 6.36
CA TYR A 525 -21.80 -3.01 7.68
C TYR A 525 -20.28 -3.09 7.62
N ALA A 526 -19.72 -3.84 6.66
CA ALA A 526 -18.29 -4.02 6.56
C ALA A 526 -17.54 -2.69 6.35
N ILE A 527 -18.10 -1.74 5.60
CA ILE A 527 -17.50 -0.40 5.45
C ILE A 527 -17.46 0.33 6.79
N ALA A 528 -18.57 0.33 7.53
CA ALA A 528 -18.66 1.00 8.81
C ALA A 528 -17.76 0.34 9.87
N GLU A 529 -17.76 -1.00 9.96
CA GLU A 529 -16.89 -1.76 10.87
C GLU A 529 -15.41 -1.54 10.56
N ASN A 530 -15.00 -1.61 9.27
CA ASN A 530 -13.63 -1.33 8.89
C ASN A 530 -13.22 0.11 9.24
N TYR A 531 -14.09 1.09 9.02
CA TYR A 531 -13.81 2.47 9.39
C TYR A 531 -13.63 2.61 10.91
N LEU A 532 -14.55 2.05 11.70
CA LEU A 532 -14.50 2.13 13.16
C LEU A 532 -13.28 1.42 13.74
N HIS A 533 -12.90 0.24 13.23
CA HIS A 533 -11.82 -0.53 13.83
C HIS A 533 -10.43 -0.17 13.28
N ARG A 534 -10.32 0.21 12.00
CA ARG A 534 -9.03 0.54 11.37
C ARG A 534 -8.69 2.02 11.40
N VAL A 535 -9.68 2.90 11.23
CA VAL A 535 -9.47 4.35 11.20
C VAL A 535 -9.66 4.93 12.59
N VAL A 536 -10.86 4.80 13.16
CA VAL A 536 -11.14 5.33 14.50
C VAL A 536 -10.31 4.56 15.55
N ASN A 537 -10.30 3.23 15.46
CA ASN A 537 -9.61 2.33 16.39
C ASN A 537 -10.01 2.67 17.84
N ASN A 538 -9.06 2.76 18.77
CA ASN A 538 -9.32 3.11 20.17
C ASN A 538 -9.51 4.62 20.43
N ARG A 539 -9.69 5.44 19.37
CA ARG A 539 -9.93 6.87 19.54
C ARG A 539 -11.33 7.12 20.06
N THR A 540 -11.47 8.18 20.84
CA THR A 540 -12.76 8.51 21.44
C THR A 540 -13.70 9.03 20.35
N ILE A 541 -14.97 8.63 20.30
CA ILE A 541 -15.99 9.28 19.45
C ILE A 541 -16.83 10.20 20.32
N GLY A 542 -16.99 11.46 19.90
CA GLY A 542 -17.73 12.46 20.67
C GLY A 542 -19.25 12.30 20.55
N LYS A 543 -19.97 13.37 20.90
CA LYS A 543 -21.44 13.40 20.94
C LYS A 543 -22.03 13.75 19.59
N LYS A 544 -21.45 14.70 18.86
CA LYS A 544 -22.00 15.23 17.61
C LYS A 544 -21.10 14.83 16.44
N VAL A 545 -21.50 13.74 15.79
CA VAL A 545 -20.75 13.10 14.69
C VAL A 545 -21.29 13.58 13.35
N PHE A 546 -20.43 14.22 12.56
CA PHE A 546 -20.69 14.54 11.16
C PHE A 546 -20.13 13.43 10.27
N PHE A 547 -20.90 13.03 9.25
CA PHE A 547 -20.43 12.11 8.22
C PHE A 547 -20.37 12.83 6.86
N GLN A 548 -19.15 13.10 6.42
CA GLN A 548 -18.77 13.85 5.22
C GLN A 548 -18.15 12.92 4.15
N GLY A 549 -17.99 13.44 2.94
CA GLY A 549 -17.42 12.72 1.81
C GLY A 549 -18.48 12.11 0.88
N GLY A 550 -18.02 11.49 -0.21
CA GLY A 550 -18.88 10.92 -1.24
C GLY A 550 -19.72 9.74 -0.75
N VAL A 551 -19.19 8.93 0.18
CA VAL A 551 -19.88 7.74 0.70
C VAL A 551 -21.10 8.08 1.55
N ALA A 552 -21.17 9.30 2.09
CA ALA A 552 -22.32 9.75 2.86
C ALA A 552 -23.63 9.86 2.04
N TRP A 553 -23.57 9.75 0.71
CA TRP A 553 -24.73 9.53 -0.17
C TRP A 553 -25.41 8.17 0.03
N ASN A 554 -24.68 7.18 0.52
CA ASN A 554 -25.22 5.84 0.70
C ASN A 554 -25.91 5.72 2.06
N GLN A 555 -27.25 5.81 2.06
CA GLN A 555 -28.05 5.75 3.28
C GLN A 555 -27.88 4.44 4.05
N SER A 556 -27.57 3.32 3.37
CA SER A 556 -27.32 2.05 4.05
C SER A 556 -26.02 2.08 4.88
N VAL A 557 -24.99 2.82 4.43
CA VAL A 557 -23.76 3.02 5.21
C VAL A 557 -24.02 3.95 6.41
N VAL A 558 -24.85 5.00 6.23
CA VAL A 558 -25.30 5.84 7.35
C VAL A 558 -26.06 4.99 8.38
N ALA A 559 -26.98 4.13 7.92
CA ALA A 559 -27.74 3.20 8.77
C ALA A 559 -26.82 2.23 9.52
N ALA A 560 -25.77 1.75 8.86
CA ALA A 560 -24.77 0.87 9.47
C ALA A 560 -24.00 1.58 10.60
N PHE A 561 -23.50 2.81 10.37
CA PHE A 561 -22.84 3.59 11.42
C PHE A 561 -23.77 3.87 12.60
N GLN A 562 -25.01 4.28 12.34
CA GLN A 562 -25.99 4.57 13.40
C GLN A 562 -26.33 3.32 14.22
N THR A 563 -26.45 2.16 13.56
CA THR A 563 -26.69 0.87 14.22
C THR A 563 -25.48 0.45 15.08
N LEU A 564 -24.26 0.55 14.56
CA LEU A 564 -23.04 0.14 15.27
C LEU A 564 -22.68 1.07 16.43
N LEU A 565 -22.93 2.37 16.31
CA LEU A 565 -22.60 3.36 17.33
C LEU A 565 -23.69 3.62 18.37
N GLU A 566 -24.88 3.08 18.12
CA GLU A 566 -26.11 3.31 18.89
C GLU A 566 -26.38 4.81 19.15
N ARG A 567 -26.04 5.66 18.17
CA ARG A 567 -26.16 7.12 18.26
C ARG A 567 -26.42 7.74 16.88
N PRO A 568 -26.99 8.96 16.81
CA PRO A 568 -27.23 9.62 15.53
C PRO A 568 -25.93 10.03 14.84
N VAL A 569 -25.89 9.86 13.52
CA VAL A 569 -24.79 10.31 12.65
C VAL A 569 -25.35 11.29 11.65
N ILE A 570 -24.85 12.53 11.68
CA ILE A 570 -25.43 13.65 10.93
C ILE A 570 -24.71 13.77 9.59
N VAL A 571 -25.44 13.66 8.48
CA VAL A 571 -24.91 13.99 7.15
C VAL A 571 -25.19 15.47 6.89
N PRO A 572 -24.16 16.35 6.84
CA PRO A 572 -24.37 17.78 6.64
C PRO A 572 -24.80 18.10 5.20
N PRO A 573 -25.38 19.29 4.94
CA PRO A 573 -25.65 19.74 3.58
C PRO A 573 -24.34 19.84 2.78
N HIS A 574 -24.39 19.49 1.49
CA HIS A 574 -23.23 19.52 0.59
C HIS A 574 -22.02 18.68 1.09
N HIS A 575 -22.29 17.60 1.83
CA HIS A 575 -21.29 16.71 2.45
C HIS A 575 -20.21 16.19 1.48
N ASP A 576 -20.51 16.13 0.19
CA ASP A 576 -19.66 15.64 -0.89
C ASP A 576 -18.65 16.68 -1.40
N VAL A 577 -18.82 17.96 -1.08
CA VAL A 577 -17.92 19.06 -1.51
C VAL A 577 -17.45 19.94 -0.36
N THR A 578 -17.49 19.44 0.88
CA THR A 578 -17.13 20.18 2.10
C THR A 578 -15.69 20.68 2.10
N GLY A 579 -14.74 19.95 1.51
CA GLY A 579 -13.36 20.41 1.32
C GLY A 579 -13.28 21.70 0.48
N ALA A 580 -14.01 21.75 -0.64
CA ALA A 580 -14.09 22.94 -1.49
C ALA A 580 -14.77 24.11 -0.76
N ILE A 581 -15.87 23.86 -0.04
CA ILE A 581 -16.55 24.89 0.77
C ILE A 581 -15.61 25.46 1.82
N GLY A 582 -14.92 24.59 2.56
CA GLY A 582 -14.02 24.97 3.63
C GLY A 582 -12.88 25.85 3.15
N VAL A 583 -12.25 25.51 2.01
CA VAL A 583 -11.16 26.32 1.48
C VAL A 583 -11.64 27.65 0.90
N ALA A 584 -12.88 27.71 0.36
CA ALA A 584 -13.50 28.96 -0.05
C ALA A 584 -13.74 29.90 1.16
N ILE A 585 -14.20 29.35 2.29
CA ILE A 585 -14.35 30.10 3.56
C ILE A 585 -12.99 30.63 4.03
N LEU A 586 -11.96 29.79 4.02
CA LEU A 586 -10.60 30.20 4.42
C LEU A 586 -10.03 31.29 3.50
N ALA A 587 -10.32 31.23 2.20
CA ALA A 587 -9.95 32.28 1.24
C ALA A 587 -10.66 33.60 1.54
N HIS A 588 -11.96 33.54 1.84
CA HIS A 588 -12.74 34.70 2.27
C HIS A 588 -12.16 35.32 3.56
N GLU A 589 -11.96 34.53 4.61
CA GLU A 589 -11.44 35.00 5.90
C GLU A 589 -10.05 35.63 5.78
N ALA A 590 -9.14 34.99 5.05
CA ALA A 590 -7.76 35.48 4.87
C ALA A 590 -7.70 36.80 4.08
N LEU A 591 -8.47 36.92 3.00
CA LEU A 591 -8.49 38.13 2.18
C LEU A 591 -9.22 39.28 2.91
N SER A 592 -10.31 38.98 3.62
CA SER A 592 -11.03 39.97 4.43
C SER A 592 -10.16 40.52 5.57
N ALA A 593 -9.39 39.67 6.25
CA ALA A 593 -8.46 40.11 7.29
C ALA A 593 -7.38 41.06 6.76
N ARG A 594 -6.79 40.77 5.59
CA ARG A 594 -5.78 41.63 4.97
C ARG A 594 -6.37 42.94 4.45
N ARG A 595 -7.57 42.91 3.87
CA ARG A 595 -8.32 44.13 3.49
C ARG A 595 -8.59 45.00 4.71
N ALA A 596 -8.98 44.40 5.84
CA ALA A 596 -9.17 45.11 7.10
C ALA A 596 -7.87 45.73 7.66
N ALA A 597 -6.71 45.12 7.35
CA ALA A 597 -5.39 45.67 7.65
C ALA A 597 -4.96 46.81 6.70
N GLY A 598 -5.81 47.22 5.77
CA GLY A 598 -5.58 48.33 4.84
C GLY A 598 -4.90 47.95 3.52
N GLU A 599 -4.73 46.65 3.24
CA GLU A 599 -4.16 46.19 1.96
C GLU A 599 -5.19 46.28 0.83
N VAL A 600 -4.80 46.91 -0.29
CA VAL A 600 -5.60 46.89 -1.53
C VAL A 600 -5.28 45.61 -2.30
N LEU A 601 -6.19 44.63 -2.23
CA LEU A 601 -5.99 43.30 -2.80
C LEU A 601 -6.98 43.01 -3.94
N THR A 602 -6.43 42.60 -5.08
CA THR A 602 -7.17 41.98 -6.17
C THR A 602 -6.85 40.49 -6.19
N THR A 603 -7.84 39.64 -6.50
CA THR A 603 -7.62 38.19 -6.60
C THR A 603 -6.66 37.87 -7.75
N ARG A 604 -5.84 36.83 -7.57
CA ARG A 604 -4.99 36.28 -8.62
C ARG A 604 -5.76 35.42 -9.63
N PHE A 605 -7.06 35.21 -9.41
CA PHE A 605 -7.88 34.33 -10.24
C PHE A 605 -7.82 34.75 -11.70
N LYS A 606 -7.42 33.80 -12.56
CA LYS A 606 -7.21 34.03 -13.99
C LYS A 606 -8.51 34.04 -14.81
N GLY A 607 -9.66 33.78 -14.17
CA GLY A 607 -10.98 33.75 -14.79
C GLY A 607 -11.47 32.34 -15.12
N PHE A 608 -12.71 32.25 -15.62
CA PHE A 608 -13.33 30.98 -16.02
C PHE A 608 -12.88 30.48 -17.40
N ASP A 609 -12.30 31.37 -18.22
CA ASP A 609 -11.80 31.07 -19.57
C ASP A 609 -10.36 30.52 -19.55
N LEU A 610 -10.19 29.39 -18.86
CA LEU A 610 -8.95 28.60 -18.87
C LEU A 610 -9.03 27.45 -19.90
N GLY A 611 -10.17 27.33 -20.59
CA GLY A 611 -10.52 26.28 -21.53
C GLY A 611 -9.60 26.14 -22.73
N ASP A 612 -9.09 27.26 -23.23
CA ASP A 612 -8.44 27.40 -24.53
C ASP A 612 -6.91 27.50 -24.46
N ARG A 613 -6.33 27.40 -23.26
CA ARG A 613 -4.87 27.53 -23.07
C ARG A 613 -4.19 26.18 -23.28
N GLN A 614 -3.40 26.07 -24.34
CA GLN A 614 -2.55 24.89 -24.57
C GLN A 614 -1.40 24.86 -23.55
N TYR A 615 -1.15 23.67 -23.00
CA TYR A 615 0.01 23.39 -22.17
C TYR A 615 0.77 22.17 -22.71
N GLU A 616 2.09 22.21 -22.61
CA GLU A 616 2.96 21.08 -22.89
C GLU A 616 3.48 20.50 -21.57
N SER A 617 3.43 19.18 -21.41
CA SER A 617 4.03 18.49 -20.27
C SER A 617 5.24 17.67 -20.73
N THR A 618 6.37 17.85 -20.07
CA THR A 618 7.60 17.10 -20.33
C THR A 618 8.21 16.66 -19.01
N THR A 619 8.85 15.49 -18.97
CA THR A 619 9.42 14.94 -17.73
C THR A 619 10.93 14.76 -17.89
N PHE A 620 11.70 15.06 -16.84
CA PHE A 620 13.16 14.87 -16.83
C PHE A 620 13.67 14.40 -15.47
N GLU A 621 14.81 13.71 -15.46
CA GLU A 621 15.48 13.31 -14.23
C GLU A 621 16.39 14.44 -13.71
N CYS A 622 16.15 14.87 -12.47
CA CYS A 622 16.90 15.93 -11.81
C CYS A 622 18.24 15.40 -11.26
N GLN A 623 19.34 15.84 -11.86
CA GLN A 623 20.69 15.47 -11.40
C GLN A 623 21.27 16.40 -10.32
N ALA A 624 20.44 17.24 -9.70
CA ALA A 624 20.93 18.24 -8.74
C ALA A 624 21.39 17.64 -7.40
N CYS A 625 20.95 16.42 -7.07
CA CYS A 625 21.38 15.69 -5.90
C CYS A 625 21.29 14.16 -6.14
N PRO A 626 21.84 13.32 -5.23
CA PRO A 626 21.82 11.86 -5.38
C PRO A 626 20.43 11.23 -5.45
N ASN A 627 19.36 11.99 -5.14
CA ASN A 627 17.98 11.50 -5.16
C ASN A 627 17.44 11.27 -6.57
N LEU A 628 18.07 11.85 -7.61
CA LEU A 628 17.69 11.67 -9.02
C LEU A 628 16.18 11.73 -9.25
N CYS A 629 15.51 12.73 -8.69
CA CYS A 629 14.05 12.81 -8.74
C CYS A 629 13.55 13.05 -10.15
N GLU A 630 12.48 12.38 -10.54
CA GLU A 630 11.84 12.60 -11.83
C GLU A 630 10.87 13.79 -11.72
N VAL A 631 11.15 14.86 -12.45
CA VAL A 631 10.45 16.15 -12.39
C VAL A 631 9.66 16.37 -13.66
N SER A 632 8.36 16.56 -13.51
CA SER A 632 7.45 16.97 -14.57
C SER A 632 7.45 18.50 -14.69
N LYS A 633 7.56 18.99 -15.92
CA LYS A 633 7.57 20.40 -16.31
C LYS A 633 6.36 20.67 -17.21
N ILE A 634 5.47 21.55 -16.74
CA ILE A 634 4.34 22.07 -17.49
C ILE A 634 4.71 23.44 -18.05
N VAL A 635 4.58 23.61 -19.36
CA VAL A 635 4.78 24.88 -20.06
C VAL A 635 3.43 25.35 -20.56
N ILE A 636 2.94 26.46 -20.02
CA ILE A 636 1.75 27.16 -20.53
C ILE A 636 2.25 28.32 -21.40
N ALA A 637 1.67 28.49 -22.59
CA ALA A 637 2.11 29.53 -23.52
C ALA A 637 2.05 30.93 -22.88
N GLY A 638 3.21 31.60 -22.77
CA GLY A 638 3.34 32.94 -22.19
C GLY A 638 3.55 33.01 -20.67
N GLU A 639 3.60 31.88 -19.97
CA GLU A 639 3.84 31.80 -18.52
C GLU A 639 5.16 31.07 -18.19
N PRO A 640 5.76 31.32 -17.01
CA PRO A 640 6.91 30.54 -16.57
C PRO A 640 6.55 29.05 -16.44
N PRO A 641 7.51 28.15 -16.72
CA PRO A 641 7.28 26.72 -16.57
C PRO A 641 7.02 26.35 -15.11
N ILE A 642 5.97 25.57 -14.88
CA ILE A 642 5.59 25.02 -13.59
C ILE A 642 6.24 23.64 -13.47
N PHE A 643 6.88 23.35 -12.35
CA PHE A 643 7.54 22.06 -12.13
C PHE A 643 6.91 21.34 -10.94
N TYR A 644 6.71 20.03 -11.05
CA TYR A 644 6.17 19.19 -9.99
C TYR A 644 6.80 17.79 -10.04
N GLY A 645 6.71 17.03 -8.93
CA GLY A 645 7.37 15.71 -8.80
C GLY A 645 8.82 15.78 -8.28
N ALA A 646 9.39 16.98 -8.17
CA ALA A 646 10.67 17.17 -7.51
C ALA A 646 10.55 16.93 -5.99
N ARG A 647 11.42 16.06 -5.45
CA ARG A 647 11.60 15.86 -3.99
C ARG A 647 12.13 17.11 -3.24
N CYS A 648 12.43 18.19 -3.96
CA CYS A 648 13.03 19.41 -3.43
C CYS A 648 12.57 20.63 -4.22
N ASP A 649 12.70 21.82 -3.62
CA ASP A 649 12.19 23.07 -4.18
C ASP A 649 13.11 23.70 -5.24
N ILE A 650 14.05 22.92 -5.79
CA ILE A 650 14.99 23.37 -6.84
C ILE A 650 14.24 23.83 -8.10
N PHE A 651 12.96 23.50 -8.22
CA PHE A 651 12.12 23.92 -9.32
C PHE A 651 10.92 24.80 -8.91
N GLU A 652 10.79 25.16 -7.63
CA GLU A 652 9.84 26.18 -7.17
C GLU A 652 10.45 27.59 -7.29
N GLU A 653 9.62 28.60 -7.61
CA GLU A 653 10.03 29.95 -8.03
C GLU A 653 11.04 30.68 -7.11
N ALA A 654 11.87 31.51 -7.73
CA ALA A 654 12.96 32.28 -7.13
C ALA A 654 12.56 33.26 -6.00
N GLY A 655 11.27 33.56 -5.84
CA GLY A 655 10.77 34.50 -4.83
C GLY A 655 10.75 33.96 -3.39
N GLN A 656 10.53 32.64 -3.20
CA GLN A 656 10.54 32.01 -1.88
C GLN A 656 11.94 31.57 -1.43
N ARG A 657 12.89 31.41 -2.37
CA ARG A 657 14.27 30.99 -2.09
C ARG A 657 15.01 31.93 -1.15
N GLN A 658 14.79 33.24 -1.25
CA GLN A 658 15.50 34.21 -0.39
C GLN A 658 15.02 34.19 1.06
N THR A 659 13.74 33.95 1.30
CA THR A 659 13.14 33.85 2.65
C THR A 659 13.39 32.47 3.27
N GLN A 660 13.23 31.38 2.52
CA GLN A 660 13.46 30.02 3.02
C GLN A 660 14.95 29.70 3.25
N ALA A 661 15.86 30.12 2.36
CA ALA A 661 17.29 29.95 2.59
C ALA A 661 17.80 30.73 3.81
N ARG A 662 17.19 31.90 4.11
CA ARG A 662 17.47 32.65 5.35
C ARG A 662 16.98 31.93 6.61
N THR A 663 15.86 31.22 6.56
CA THR A 663 15.33 30.44 7.69
C THR A 663 16.12 29.15 7.92
N ILE A 664 16.40 28.38 6.86
CA ILE A 664 17.19 27.13 6.94
C ILE A 664 18.61 27.40 7.45
N ASN A 665 19.23 28.51 7.03
CA ASN A 665 20.57 28.89 7.50
C ASN A 665 20.63 29.33 8.98
N ARG A 666 19.49 29.54 9.65
CA ARG A 666 19.45 29.92 11.08
C ARG A 666 19.32 28.72 12.02
N ILE A 667 18.80 27.58 11.55
CA ILE A 667 18.58 26.38 12.36
C ILE A 667 19.68 25.36 12.03
N PRO A 668 20.46 24.89 13.03
CA PRO A 668 21.56 23.95 12.81
C PRO A 668 21.08 22.59 12.27
N ASP A 669 21.95 21.91 11.53
CA ASP A 669 21.70 20.56 11.04
C ASP A 669 22.30 19.51 12.00
N LEU A 670 21.55 19.20 13.05
CA LEU A 670 22.03 18.30 14.10
C LEU A 670 22.21 16.85 13.62
N PHE A 671 21.52 16.44 12.54
CA PHE A 671 21.67 15.10 11.96
C PHE A 671 22.93 14.99 11.10
N ALA A 672 23.24 16.03 10.32
CA ALA A 672 24.51 16.12 9.60
C ALA A 672 25.70 16.24 10.58
N GLU A 673 25.57 17.01 11.67
CA GLU A 673 26.57 17.09 12.73
C GLU A 673 26.81 15.72 13.37
N ARG A 674 25.74 14.99 13.74
CA ARG A 674 25.83 13.62 14.27
C ARG A 674 26.54 12.66 13.32
N ASN A 675 26.17 12.68 12.04
CA ASN A 675 26.81 11.83 11.02
C ASN A 675 28.29 12.19 10.83
N THR A 676 28.64 13.46 10.91
CA THR A 676 30.05 13.92 10.87
C THR A 676 30.84 13.39 12.08
N LEU A 677 30.26 13.42 13.28
CA LEU A 677 30.89 12.84 14.47
C LEU A 677 31.09 11.32 14.35
N LEU A 678 30.14 10.61 13.73
CA LEU A 678 30.21 9.17 13.53
C LEU A 678 31.29 8.78 12.51
N LEU A 679 31.34 9.48 11.37
CA LEU A 679 32.33 9.26 10.30
C LEU A 679 33.73 9.71 10.73
N GLY A 680 33.82 10.80 11.51
CA GLY A 680 35.06 11.43 11.94
C GLY A 680 35.96 11.79 10.76
N ASP A 681 37.20 11.30 10.78
CA ASP A 681 38.23 11.46 9.74
C ASP A 681 38.18 10.38 8.65
N TYR A 682 37.11 9.58 8.58
CA TYR A 682 36.97 8.58 7.53
C TYR A 682 36.97 9.22 6.14
N ALA A 683 37.85 8.73 5.29
CA ALA A 683 37.86 8.99 3.87
C ALA A 683 37.88 7.63 3.14
N PRO A 684 37.21 7.52 1.98
CA PRO A 684 37.32 6.34 1.13
C PRO A 684 38.80 6.02 0.82
N PRO A 685 39.19 4.74 0.76
CA PRO A 685 40.55 4.36 0.41
C PRO A 685 40.95 4.94 -0.96
N PRO A 686 42.21 5.39 -1.14
CA PRO A 686 42.65 6.04 -2.37
C PRO A 686 42.64 5.08 -3.57
N GLU A 687 42.49 5.69 -4.75
CA GLU A 687 42.74 5.09 -6.07
C GLU A 687 44.12 5.56 -6.58
N PRO A 688 45.03 4.69 -7.06
CA PRO A 688 44.85 3.26 -7.31
C PRO A 688 44.98 2.39 -6.04
N ARG A 689 44.49 1.15 -6.14
CA ARG A 689 44.42 0.18 -5.04
C ARG A 689 45.77 -0.08 -4.35
N SER A 690 45.75 -0.06 -3.02
CA SER A 690 46.88 -0.38 -2.14
C SER A 690 47.11 -1.91 -2.07
N GLU A 691 48.23 -2.34 -1.46
CA GLU A 691 48.46 -3.77 -1.15
C GLU A 691 47.61 -4.29 0.02
N ARG A 692 46.90 -3.40 0.73
CA ARG A 692 46.07 -3.77 1.88
C ARG A 692 44.80 -4.46 1.41
N ARG A 693 44.30 -5.38 2.25
CA ARG A 693 42.97 -5.97 2.03
C ARG A 693 41.89 -4.90 2.17
N ARG A 694 40.89 -4.93 1.29
CA ARG A 694 39.72 -4.05 1.32
C ARG A 694 38.51 -4.81 1.89
N VAL A 695 37.96 -4.35 2.99
CA VAL A 695 36.74 -4.91 3.59
C VAL A 695 35.58 -3.96 3.35
N GLY A 696 34.53 -4.44 2.69
CA GLY A 696 33.28 -3.72 2.49
C GLY A 696 32.37 -3.80 3.71
N LEU A 697 31.90 -2.67 4.22
CA LEU A 697 30.91 -2.59 5.29
C LEU A 697 29.62 -1.91 4.76
N PRO A 698 28.46 -2.57 4.81
CA PRO A 698 27.21 -1.94 4.42
C PRO A 698 26.84 -0.78 5.36
N ARG A 699 26.45 0.37 4.79
CA ARG A 699 25.87 1.51 5.50
C ARG A 699 24.40 1.26 5.84
N ALA A 700 24.15 0.20 6.60
CA ALA A 700 22.83 -0.24 7.02
C ALA A 700 22.81 -0.63 8.51
N LEU A 701 21.62 -0.60 9.13
CA LEU A 701 21.38 -1.08 10.49
C LEU A 701 22.39 -0.50 11.51
N THR A 702 23.15 -1.37 12.17
CA THR A 702 24.05 -1.04 13.29
C THR A 702 25.28 -0.26 12.86
N THR A 703 25.56 -0.09 11.57
CA THR A 703 26.61 0.81 11.08
C THR A 703 26.34 2.25 11.51
N PHE A 704 25.08 2.68 11.60
CA PHE A 704 24.72 4.02 12.10
C PHE A 704 25.01 4.22 13.60
N ASP A 705 25.26 3.13 14.33
CA ASP A 705 25.63 3.14 15.75
C ASP A 705 27.14 2.92 15.94
N PHE A 706 27.74 1.96 15.23
CA PHE A 706 29.09 1.43 15.53
C PHE A 706 30.16 1.71 14.48
N PHE A 707 29.93 2.63 13.52
CA PHE A 707 30.96 2.93 12.54
C PHE A 707 32.26 3.47 13.16
N ALA A 708 32.18 4.21 14.28
CA ALA A 708 33.35 4.68 15.01
C ALA A 708 34.22 3.52 15.56
N TYR A 709 33.57 2.45 16.02
CA TYR A 709 34.24 1.19 16.36
C TYR A 709 34.89 0.55 15.13
N TRP A 710 34.13 0.33 14.04
CA TRP A 710 34.64 -0.34 12.85
C TRP A 710 35.82 0.36 12.19
N ARG A 711 35.73 1.69 11.98
CA ARG A 711 36.80 2.45 11.34
C ARG A 711 38.11 2.38 12.12
N THR A 712 38.03 2.40 13.45
CA THR A 712 39.20 2.33 14.33
C THR A 712 39.75 0.91 14.41
N LEU A 713 38.88 -0.11 14.45
CA LEU A 713 39.27 -1.51 14.44
C LEU A 713 40.07 -1.85 13.17
N PHE A 714 39.53 -1.51 12.00
CA PHE A 714 40.18 -1.82 10.72
C PHE A 714 41.46 -1.00 10.51
N ALA A 715 41.50 0.27 10.93
CA ALA A 715 42.73 1.05 10.94
C ALA A 715 43.82 0.41 11.82
N ALA A 716 43.47 -0.09 13.01
CA ALA A 716 44.41 -0.77 13.91
C ALA A 716 44.87 -2.14 13.39
N LEU A 717 44.08 -2.78 12.53
CA LEU A 717 44.39 -4.06 11.87
C LEU A 717 45.09 -3.89 10.51
N ASP A 718 45.41 -2.66 10.10
CA ASP A 718 46.03 -2.32 8.80
C ASP A 718 45.20 -2.79 7.57
N VAL A 719 43.87 -2.67 7.67
CA VAL A 719 42.90 -3.08 6.63
C VAL A 719 42.14 -1.85 6.14
N ASP A 720 41.98 -1.74 4.82
CA ASP A 720 41.24 -0.64 4.20
C ASP A 720 39.72 -0.92 4.30
N LEU A 721 39.00 -0.09 5.06
CA LEU A 721 37.54 -0.18 5.18
C LEU A 721 36.86 0.61 4.06
N VAL A 722 35.95 -0.03 3.33
CA VAL A 722 35.14 0.58 2.28
C VAL A 722 33.68 0.58 2.72
N LEU A 723 33.08 1.76 2.88
CA LEU A 723 31.66 1.92 3.16
C LEU A 723 30.84 1.92 1.85
N SER A 724 29.65 1.32 1.86
CA SER A 724 28.70 1.48 0.75
C SER A 724 28.25 2.94 0.61
N GLU A 725 27.70 3.31 -0.55
CA GLU A 725 27.19 4.67 -0.76
C GLU A 725 26.08 5.01 0.25
N PRO A 726 25.81 6.30 0.53
CA PRO A 726 24.56 6.69 1.15
C PRO A 726 23.38 6.03 0.41
N THR A 727 22.37 5.56 1.16
CA THR A 727 21.16 4.97 0.59
C THR A 727 20.58 5.92 -0.46
N ASN A 728 20.34 5.40 -1.65
CA ASN A 728 19.83 6.13 -2.80
C ASN A 728 18.85 5.26 -3.60
N ALA A 729 18.23 5.82 -4.63
CA ALA A 729 17.23 5.12 -5.44
C ALA A 729 17.75 3.82 -6.08
N GLN A 730 19.03 3.75 -6.47
CA GLN A 730 19.63 2.56 -7.06
C GLN A 730 19.79 1.45 -6.02
N ILE A 731 20.31 1.77 -4.83
CA ILE A 731 20.43 0.83 -3.71
C ILE A 731 19.06 0.35 -3.24
N LEU A 732 18.08 1.25 -3.14
CA LEU A 732 16.71 0.90 -2.79
C LEU A 732 16.10 -0.02 -3.86
N ARG A 733 16.33 0.26 -5.14
CA ARG A 733 15.86 -0.58 -6.23
C ARG A 733 16.47 -1.98 -6.16
N ALA A 734 17.80 -2.07 -6.04
CA ALA A 734 18.53 -3.33 -5.93
C ALA A 734 18.07 -4.13 -4.71
N THR A 735 17.83 -3.46 -3.59
CA THR A 735 17.24 -4.03 -2.37
C THR A 735 15.92 -4.72 -2.66
N LEU A 736 14.97 -4.01 -3.28
CA LEU A 736 13.63 -4.53 -3.53
C LEU A 736 13.60 -5.64 -4.59
N GLU A 737 14.60 -5.72 -5.48
CA GLU A 737 14.73 -6.81 -6.46
C GLU A 737 15.28 -8.10 -5.84
N HIS A 738 16.08 -7.99 -4.77
CA HIS A 738 16.83 -9.12 -4.18
C HIS A 738 16.45 -9.46 -2.73
N ALA A 739 15.53 -8.73 -2.10
CA ALA A 739 15.09 -9.05 -0.74
C ALA A 739 14.28 -10.35 -0.76
N GLY A 740 14.83 -11.41 -0.16
CA GLY A 740 14.19 -12.74 -0.10
C GLY A 740 13.20 -12.94 1.05
N VAL A 741 13.10 -11.99 1.97
CA VAL A 741 12.26 -12.08 3.18
C VAL A 741 11.58 -10.75 3.48
N GLU A 742 10.29 -10.80 3.78
CA GLU A 742 9.54 -9.65 4.26
C GLU A 742 10.01 -9.24 5.67
N SER A 743 10.54 -8.02 5.77
CA SER A 743 11.07 -7.41 6.98
C SER A 743 11.00 -5.88 6.84
N CYS A 744 11.33 -5.15 7.90
CA CYS A 744 11.37 -3.69 7.80
C CYS A 744 12.42 -3.20 6.79
N LEU A 745 12.15 -2.07 6.13
CA LEU A 745 13.00 -1.50 5.07
C LEU A 745 14.52 -1.46 5.43
N PRO A 746 14.96 -1.06 6.63
CA PRO A 746 16.37 -1.00 7.00
C PRO A 746 17.05 -2.38 7.01
N ALA A 747 16.31 -3.44 7.33
CA ALA A 747 16.83 -4.80 7.26
C ALA A 747 16.97 -5.26 5.80
N LYS A 748 16.00 -4.90 4.94
CA LYS A 748 16.07 -5.14 3.50
C LYS A 748 17.22 -4.36 2.85
N LEU A 749 17.50 -3.13 3.27
CA LEU A 749 18.56 -2.30 2.70
C LEU A 749 19.96 -2.95 2.76
N LEU A 750 20.17 -3.89 3.67
CA LEU A 750 21.41 -4.68 3.72
C LEU A 750 21.71 -5.39 2.39
N TYR A 751 20.68 -5.78 1.63
CA TYR A 751 20.82 -6.48 0.36
C TYR A 751 21.35 -5.55 -0.73
N GLY A 752 20.73 -4.37 -0.91
CA GLY A 752 21.19 -3.39 -1.89
C GLY A 752 22.56 -2.82 -1.55
N HIS A 753 22.86 -2.59 -0.27
CA HIS A 753 24.18 -2.13 0.15
C HIS A 753 25.28 -3.19 -0.06
N ALA A 754 24.97 -4.48 0.09
CA ALA A 754 25.90 -5.55 -0.25
C ALA A 754 26.17 -5.63 -1.76
N LEU A 755 25.14 -5.41 -2.59
CA LEU A 755 25.28 -5.33 -4.05
C LEU A 755 26.12 -4.12 -4.48
N ASP A 756 25.93 -2.95 -3.86
CA ASP A 756 26.79 -1.76 -4.08
C ASP A 756 28.26 -2.09 -3.82
N LEU A 757 28.57 -2.74 -2.70
CA LEU A 757 29.94 -3.12 -2.33
C LEU A 757 30.59 -4.11 -3.29
N ASP A 758 29.82 -5.02 -3.89
CA ASP A 758 30.32 -5.97 -4.89
C ASP A 758 30.86 -5.24 -6.13
N THR A 759 30.24 -4.13 -6.51
CA THR A 759 30.70 -3.29 -7.63
C THR A 759 31.96 -2.49 -7.30
N LYS A 760 32.28 -2.29 -6.02
CA LYS A 760 33.42 -1.51 -5.54
C LYS A 760 34.73 -2.32 -5.41
N GLY A 761 34.72 -3.59 -5.81
CA GLY A 761 35.92 -4.43 -5.88
C GLY A 761 36.59 -4.66 -4.52
N VAL A 762 35.81 -4.79 -3.45
CA VAL A 762 36.27 -5.20 -2.12
C VAL A 762 36.66 -6.69 -2.09
N ASP A 763 37.53 -7.09 -1.17
CA ASP A 763 37.96 -8.49 -1.02
C ASP A 763 37.00 -9.34 -0.20
N LEU A 764 36.26 -8.69 0.69
CA LEU A 764 35.33 -9.32 1.62
C LEU A 764 34.21 -8.34 1.95
N ILE A 765 32.96 -8.77 1.85
CA ILE A 765 31.80 -8.02 2.36
C ILE A 765 31.51 -8.50 3.79
N LEU A 766 31.61 -7.59 4.75
CA LEU A 766 31.34 -7.86 6.16
C LEU A 766 29.86 -7.65 6.49
N LEU A 767 29.21 -8.67 7.04
CA LEU A 767 27.82 -8.64 7.49
C LEU A 767 27.78 -8.95 9.00
N PRO A 768 28.03 -7.97 9.89
CA PRO A 768 28.09 -8.24 11.32
C PRO A 768 26.69 -8.43 11.93
N SER A 769 26.46 -9.58 12.56
CA SER A 769 25.25 -9.89 13.34
C SER A 769 25.45 -9.47 14.79
N VAL A 770 25.08 -8.22 15.09
CA VAL A 770 25.23 -7.65 16.43
C VAL A 770 24.14 -8.23 17.34
N ILE A 771 24.52 -9.07 18.30
CA ILE A 771 23.58 -9.79 19.17
C ILE A 771 23.15 -8.94 20.35
N ASP A 772 24.11 -8.29 20.99
CA ASP A 772 23.88 -7.38 22.11
C ASP A 772 24.65 -6.06 21.92
N ARG A 773 24.29 -5.07 22.73
CA ARG A 773 25.03 -3.80 22.83
C ARG A 773 25.31 -3.42 24.28
N GLU A 774 26.09 -2.37 24.48
CA GLU A 774 26.28 -1.80 25.81
C GLU A 774 24.94 -1.35 26.41
N ASP A 775 24.85 -1.33 27.74
CA ASP A 775 23.64 -0.92 28.44
C ASP A 775 23.27 0.51 28.03
N GLY A 776 22.02 0.70 27.60
CA GLY A 776 21.51 1.97 27.07
C GLY A 776 21.08 2.92 28.17
N ALA A 777 19.80 2.87 28.54
CA ALA A 777 19.25 3.69 29.62
C ALA A 777 19.52 3.05 30.99
N ALA A 778 19.54 3.87 32.05
CA ALA A 778 19.83 3.37 33.40
C ALA A 778 18.79 2.32 33.85
N GLY A 779 19.25 1.28 34.54
CA GLY A 779 18.41 0.20 35.06
C GLY A 779 18.02 -0.87 34.03
N GLN A 780 18.43 -0.75 32.77
CA GLN A 780 18.22 -1.79 31.78
C GLN A 780 18.92 -3.10 32.15
N ARG A 781 18.17 -4.21 32.15
CA ARG A 781 18.69 -5.53 32.57
C ARG A 781 19.27 -6.35 31.42
N GLU A 782 18.58 -6.31 30.28
CA GLU A 782 18.88 -7.08 29.07
C GLU A 782 19.29 -6.13 27.94
N SER A 783 20.22 -6.58 27.10
CA SER A 783 20.90 -5.74 26.12
C SER A 783 20.83 -6.27 24.69
N ASN A 784 19.96 -7.24 24.43
CA ASN A 784 19.84 -7.90 23.13
C ASN A 784 19.25 -6.94 22.07
N THR A 785 19.81 -6.98 20.87
CA THR A 785 19.28 -6.22 19.73
C THR A 785 17.97 -6.86 19.22
N CYS A 786 17.27 -6.16 18.31
CA CYS A 786 16.08 -6.74 17.73
C CYS A 786 16.45 -7.97 16.86
N THR A 787 15.50 -8.89 16.72
CA THR A 787 15.71 -10.13 15.96
C THR A 787 16.09 -9.88 14.51
N PHE A 788 15.62 -8.78 13.89
CA PHE A 788 16.04 -8.41 12.53
C PHE A 788 17.49 -7.94 12.46
N ILE A 789 18.01 -7.21 13.45
CA ILE A 789 19.44 -6.83 13.48
C ILE A 789 20.31 -8.08 13.59
N ALA A 790 19.93 -9.02 14.46
CA ALA A 790 20.66 -10.27 14.64
C ALA A 790 20.56 -11.19 13.40
N ALA A 791 19.39 -11.29 12.77
CA ALA A 791 19.15 -12.26 11.68
C ALA A 791 19.49 -11.74 10.27
N ALA A 792 19.31 -10.44 9.99
CA ALA A 792 19.44 -9.90 8.63
C ALA A 792 20.78 -10.21 7.95
N PRO A 793 21.94 -10.17 8.63
CA PRO A 793 23.23 -10.57 8.04
C PRO A 793 23.26 -11.99 7.51
N TYR A 794 22.68 -12.95 8.24
CA TYR A 794 22.65 -14.35 7.82
C TYR A 794 21.64 -14.57 6.69
N LEU A 795 20.49 -13.88 6.73
CA LEU A 795 19.48 -13.95 5.66
C LEU A 795 20.01 -13.35 4.36
N ALA A 796 20.65 -12.18 4.42
CA ALA A 796 21.29 -11.54 3.28
C ALA A 796 22.37 -12.44 2.69
N ARG A 797 23.26 -13.02 3.51
CA ARG A 797 24.28 -13.98 3.04
C ARG A 797 23.65 -15.19 2.34
N ALA A 798 22.65 -15.80 2.96
CA ALA A 798 22.00 -16.99 2.41
C ALA A 798 21.35 -16.72 1.03
N HIS A 799 20.76 -15.54 0.85
CA HIS A 799 20.11 -15.15 -0.39
C HIS A 799 21.10 -14.67 -1.47
N LEU A 800 22.13 -13.94 -1.08
CA LEU A 800 23.10 -13.30 -1.99
C LEU A 800 24.31 -14.17 -2.33
N ALA A 801 24.50 -15.31 -1.65
CA ALA A 801 25.67 -16.19 -1.86
C ALA A 801 25.89 -16.63 -3.31
N LYS A 802 24.83 -16.70 -4.13
CA LYS A 802 24.92 -17.05 -5.56
C LYS A 802 24.96 -15.83 -6.49
N THR A 803 24.65 -14.65 -5.96
CA THR A 803 24.52 -13.41 -6.72
C THR A 803 25.80 -12.58 -6.69
N LEU A 804 26.43 -12.49 -5.53
CA LEU A 804 27.65 -11.69 -5.34
C LEU A 804 28.88 -12.49 -5.75
N VAL A 805 29.81 -11.82 -6.43
CA VAL A 805 31.13 -12.38 -6.75
C VAL A 805 32.03 -12.33 -5.52
N THR A 806 31.89 -11.27 -4.72
CA THR A 806 32.69 -11.04 -3.52
C THR A 806 32.28 -11.98 -2.38
N PRO A 807 33.25 -12.64 -1.71
CA PRO A 807 32.98 -13.42 -0.51
C PRO A 807 32.30 -12.61 0.59
N GLN A 808 31.37 -13.22 1.31
CA GLN A 808 30.64 -12.58 2.40
C GLN A 808 30.97 -13.24 3.74
N LEU A 809 31.23 -12.43 4.77
CA LEU A 809 31.41 -12.90 6.14
C LEU A 809 30.26 -12.41 7.02
N ALA A 810 29.31 -13.31 7.30
CA ALA A 810 28.32 -13.13 8.35
C ALA A 810 28.78 -13.87 9.63
N PHE A 811 28.88 -13.14 10.75
CA PHE A 811 29.28 -13.68 12.05
C PHE A 811 28.59 -12.92 13.18
N SER A 812 28.40 -13.60 14.32
CA SER A 812 27.81 -13.01 15.52
C SER A 812 28.84 -12.17 16.26
N LEU A 813 28.43 -10.99 16.72
CA LEU A 813 29.24 -10.05 17.48
C LEU A 813 28.48 -9.62 18.73
N HIS A 814 29.03 -9.93 19.90
CA HIS A 814 28.56 -9.40 21.17
C HIS A 814 29.38 -8.16 21.53
N MET A 815 28.72 -7.02 21.69
CA MET A 815 29.39 -5.76 22.01
C MET A 815 29.52 -5.53 23.51
N ARG A 816 28.70 -6.18 24.36
CA ARG A 816 28.63 -5.90 25.80
C ARG A 816 29.86 -6.36 26.58
N ASP A 817 30.25 -7.62 26.44
CA ASP A 817 31.37 -8.23 27.17
C ASP A 817 32.63 -8.30 26.31
N ALA A 818 33.73 -7.71 26.79
CA ALA A 818 34.99 -7.65 26.03
C ALA A 818 35.57 -9.03 25.72
N THR A 819 35.46 -9.99 26.65
CA THR A 819 36.00 -11.35 26.44
C THR A 819 35.26 -12.06 25.31
N THR A 820 33.94 -11.97 25.33
CA THR A 820 33.04 -12.53 24.30
C THR A 820 33.24 -11.83 22.97
N ARG A 821 33.34 -10.50 22.96
CA ARG A 821 33.63 -9.70 21.76
C ARG A 821 34.94 -10.11 21.11
N GLN A 822 36.03 -10.23 21.88
CA GLN A 822 37.34 -10.65 21.38
C GLN A 822 37.33 -12.09 20.87
N ARG A 823 36.54 -12.99 21.48
CA ARG A 823 36.34 -14.34 20.97
C ARG A 823 35.65 -14.32 19.61
N ASP A 824 34.58 -13.54 19.49
CA ASP A 824 33.79 -13.43 18.25
C ASP A 824 34.62 -12.84 17.10
N LEU A 825 35.46 -11.82 17.40
CA LEU A 825 36.41 -11.20 16.45
C LEU A 825 37.45 -12.16 15.88
N ARG A 826 37.70 -13.32 16.50
CA ARG A 826 38.61 -14.34 15.92
C ARG A 826 38.11 -14.81 14.56
N THR A 827 36.79 -14.94 14.39
CA THR A 827 36.17 -15.30 13.10
C THR A 827 36.52 -14.28 12.01
N LEU A 828 36.57 -12.99 12.35
CA LEU A 828 36.95 -11.92 11.44
C LEU A 828 38.43 -11.98 11.11
N THR A 829 39.31 -12.08 12.12
CA THR A 829 40.75 -12.11 11.87
C THR A 829 41.19 -13.36 11.11
N ASP A 830 40.56 -14.51 11.37
CA ASP A 830 40.82 -15.75 10.65
C ASP A 830 40.46 -15.61 9.16
N ALA A 831 39.31 -15.01 8.83
CA ALA A 831 38.92 -14.73 7.44
C ALA A 831 39.87 -13.72 6.76
N LEU A 832 40.44 -12.80 7.52
CA LEU A 832 41.40 -11.81 7.03
C LEU A 832 42.87 -12.31 7.02
N GLY A 833 43.14 -13.48 7.60
CA GLY A 833 44.51 -14.01 7.74
C GLY A 833 45.38 -13.21 8.72
N ILE A 834 44.77 -12.58 9.73
CA ILE A 834 45.44 -11.75 10.73
C ILE A 834 45.63 -12.56 12.02
N ALA A 835 46.81 -12.46 12.64
CA ALA A 835 47.10 -13.18 13.88
C ALA A 835 46.22 -12.67 15.05
N PRO A 836 45.65 -13.58 15.88
CA PRO A 836 44.71 -13.21 16.95
C PRO A 836 45.33 -12.39 18.08
N GLU A 837 46.65 -12.31 18.17
CA GLU A 837 47.39 -11.46 19.11
C GLU A 837 47.17 -9.95 18.90
N HIS A 838 46.75 -9.54 17.71
CA HIS A 838 46.40 -8.14 17.42
C HIS A 838 45.00 -7.75 17.93
N ILE A 839 44.13 -8.73 18.21
CA ILE A 839 42.72 -8.49 18.60
C ILE A 839 42.60 -7.62 19.86
N PRO A 840 43.28 -7.91 20.99
CA PRO A 840 43.03 -7.17 22.22
C PRO A 840 43.37 -5.67 22.11
N ALA A 841 44.47 -5.34 21.43
CA ALA A 841 44.89 -3.96 21.22
C ALA A 841 43.93 -3.21 20.26
N ALA A 842 43.56 -3.84 19.14
CA ALA A 842 42.64 -3.27 18.17
C ALA A 842 41.22 -3.08 18.76
N ASP A 843 40.71 -4.09 19.48
CA ASP A 843 39.40 -4.02 20.15
C ASP A 843 39.36 -2.92 21.22
N SER A 844 40.42 -2.81 22.05
CA SER A 844 40.49 -1.76 23.07
C SER A 844 40.50 -0.36 22.46
N ALA A 845 41.25 -0.15 21.37
CA ALA A 845 41.29 1.14 20.67
C ALA A 845 39.93 1.46 20.03
N ALA A 846 39.32 0.47 19.37
CA ALA A 846 38.01 0.61 18.73
C ALA A 846 36.90 0.92 19.74
N PHE A 847 36.89 0.23 20.88
CA PHE A 847 35.91 0.46 21.93
C PHE A 847 36.09 1.84 22.57
N ALA A 848 37.32 2.31 22.78
CA ALA A 848 37.59 3.66 23.27
C ALA A 848 37.07 4.74 22.28
N ALA A 849 37.28 4.55 20.98
CA ALA A 849 36.76 5.46 19.95
C ALA A 849 35.21 5.49 19.93
N GLN A 850 34.57 4.35 20.15
CA GLN A 850 33.10 4.27 20.28
C GLN A 850 32.59 5.05 21.50
N GLN A 851 33.27 4.95 22.64
CA GLN A 851 32.90 5.70 23.86
C GLN A 851 33.12 7.21 23.69
N GLU A 852 34.18 7.63 22.99
CA GLU A 852 34.38 9.06 22.67
C GLU A 852 33.28 9.60 21.75
N PHE A 853 32.84 8.82 20.75
CA PHE A 853 31.69 9.18 19.93
C PHE A 853 30.42 9.39 20.78
N TYR A 854 30.11 8.44 21.68
CA TYR A 854 28.98 8.59 22.61
C TYR A 854 29.12 9.80 23.55
N ALA A 855 30.33 10.09 24.03
CA ALA A 855 30.59 11.27 24.86
C ALA A 855 30.39 12.57 24.07
N ALA A 856 30.81 12.61 22.80
CA ALA A 856 30.70 13.76 21.92
C ALA A 856 29.24 14.11 21.60
N ILE A 857 28.41 13.12 21.23
CA ILE A 857 26.97 13.36 20.96
C ILE A 857 26.24 13.83 22.22
N ARG A 858 26.56 13.28 23.39
CA ARG A 858 25.97 13.70 24.68
C ARG A 858 26.39 15.12 25.06
N ARG A 859 27.66 15.47 24.85
CA ARG A 859 28.15 16.84 25.08
C ARG A 859 27.42 17.82 24.19
N ARG A 860 27.32 17.52 22.90
CA ARG A 860 26.61 18.35 21.93
C ARG A 860 25.12 18.47 22.24
N GLY A 861 24.48 17.37 22.61
CA GLY A 861 23.07 17.36 23.00
C GLY A 861 22.78 18.24 24.22
N ARG A 862 23.64 18.24 25.24
CA ARG A 862 23.52 19.16 26.39
C ARG A 862 23.63 20.62 25.99
N GLU A 863 24.54 20.97 25.08
CA GLU A 863 24.67 22.34 24.55
C GLU A 863 23.40 22.78 23.82
N VAL A 864 22.85 21.91 22.97
CA VAL A 864 21.60 22.17 22.23
C VAL A 864 20.44 22.37 23.21
N LEU A 865 20.22 21.45 24.15
CA LEU A 865 19.13 21.53 25.13
C LEU A 865 19.23 22.78 26.04
N ALA A 866 20.44 23.20 26.39
CA ALA A 866 20.69 24.42 27.16
C ALA A 866 20.41 25.70 26.36
N SER A 867 20.51 25.64 25.03
CA SER A 867 20.27 26.79 24.13
C SER A 867 18.81 26.96 23.68
N LEU A 868 17.92 26.03 24.05
CA LEU A 868 16.51 26.08 23.64
C LEU A 868 15.76 27.25 24.30
N SER A 869 15.07 28.05 23.49
CA SER A 869 14.12 29.07 23.93
C SER A 869 12.69 28.53 23.91
N ASP A 870 11.80 29.14 24.70
CA ASP A 870 10.38 28.77 24.74
C ASP A 870 9.62 29.13 23.44
N GLU A 871 10.17 30.05 22.65
CA GLU A 871 9.57 30.52 21.39
C GLU A 871 9.99 29.71 20.16
N GLN A 872 11.04 28.89 20.25
CA GLN A 872 11.55 28.11 19.12
C GLN A 872 10.87 26.74 19.04
N PRO A 873 10.06 26.45 18.00
CA PRO A 873 9.49 25.13 17.81
C PRO A 873 10.59 24.08 17.70
N THR A 874 10.53 23.07 18.57
CA THR A 874 11.56 22.04 18.70
C THR A 874 10.92 20.67 18.77
N VAL A 875 11.47 19.73 18.01
CA VAL A 875 10.97 18.37 17.90
C VAL A 875 12.12 17.37 18.02
N VAL A 876 11.94 16.33 18.80
CA VAL A 876 12.85 15.19 18.88
C VAL A 876 12.39 14.12 17.88
N LEU A 877 13.28 13.68 16.99
CA LEU A 877 13.01 12.51 16.13
C LEU A 877 13.38 11.24 16.89
N VAL A 878 12.35 10.57 17.39
CA VAL A 878 12.45 9.33 18.19
C VAL A 878 12.33 8.12 17.27
N GLY A 879 13.20 7.13 17.45
CA GLY A 879 13.20 5.91 16.67
C GLY A 879 14.48 5.11 16.89
N ARG A 880 14.95 4.41 15.86
CA ARG A 880 16.33 3.88 15.84
C ARG A 880 17.19 4.77 14.99
N THR A 881 18.49 4.72 15.25
CA THR A 881 19.49 5.48 14.52
C THR A 881 19.44 5.22 13.02
N TYR A 882 19.30 3.97 12.58
CA TYR A 882 19.17 3.64 11.15
C TYR A 882 17.82 4.05 10.54
N ASN A 883 16.81 4.38 11.36
CA ASN A 883 15.55 4.95 10.88
C ASN A 883 15.63 6.47 10.76
N THR A 884 16.31 7.14 11.70
CA THR A 884 16.30 8.60 11.81
C THR A 884 17.53 9.29 11.20
N ALA A 885 18.65 8.57 11.03
CA ALA A 885 19.91 9.12 10.51
C ALA A 885 20.22 8.71 9.06
N ASP A 886 19.50 7.74 8.51
CA ASP A 886 19.50 7.44 7.07
C ASP A 886 18.46 8.34 6.40
N LEU A 887 18.92 9.32 5.61
CA LEU A 887 18.05 10.35 5.01
C LEU A 887 17.05 9.78 4.01
N GLU A 888 17.36 8.68 3.32
CA GLU A 888 16.39 8.04 2.43
C GLU A 888 15.35 7.28 3.26
N VAL A 889 15.76 6.60 4.33
CA VAL A 889 14.82 5.90 5.22
C VAL A 889 13.92 6.88 5.95
N CYS A 890 14.40 8.03 6.41
CA CYS A 890 13.58 9.04 7.08
C CYS A 890 12.91 10.04 6.12
N GLN A 891 13.00 9.84 4.80
CA GLN A 891 12.44 10.72 3.77
C GLN A 891 12.84 12.21 3.95
N ASP A 892 14.11 12.43 4.32
CA ASP A 892 14.73 13.73 4.57
C ASP A 892 13.97 14.64 5.57
N LEU A 893 13.27 14.01 6.52
CA LEU A 893 12.47 14.70 7.54
C LEU A 893 13.23 15.81 8.32
N PRO A 894 14.51 15.65 8.72
CA PRO A 894 15.25 16.74 9.37
C PRO A 894 15.33 18.00 8.51
N TYR A 895 15.58 17.87 7.21
CA TYR A 895 15.62 19.00 6.28
C TYR A 895 14.24 19.66 6.14
N LYS A 896 13.18 18.87 5.98
CA LYS A 896 11.79 19.34 5.89
C LYS A 896 11.37 20.14 7.13
N LEU A 897 11.71 19.66 8.33
CA LEU A 897 11.41 20.37 9.59
C LEU A 897 12.17 21.71 9.70
N ARG A 898 13.44 21.75 9.31
CA ARG A 898 14.23 23.00 9.28
C ARG A 898 13.63 24.02 8.31
N LYS A 899 13.10 23.58 7.16
CA LYS A 899 12.37 24.44 6.22
C LYS A 899 11.13 25.08 6.86
N LEU A 900 10.43 24.33 7.72
CA LEU A 900 9.28 24.81 8.49
C LEU A 900 9.66 25.70 9.69
N GLY A 901 10.95 25.97 9.92
CA GLY A 901 11.41 26.75 11.07
C GLY A 901 11.42 25.97 12.38
N VAL A 902 11.32 24.64 12.33
CA VAL A 902 11.37 23.74 13.48
C VAL A 902 12.78 23.21 13.65
N LEU A 903 13.29 23.12 14.89
CA LEU A 903 14.58 22.51 15.21
C LEU A 903 14.41 21.00 15.44
N PRO A 904 14.90 20.12 14.54
CA PRO A 904 14.88 18.68 14.76
C PRO A 904 16.10 18.23 15.58
N ILE A 905 15.86 17.50 16.67
CA ILE A 905 16.90 16.96 17.56
C ILE A 905 16.94 15.41 17.41
N PRO A 906 18.12 14.80 17.14
CA PRO A 906 18.28 13.35 17.22
C PRO A 906 17.99 12.84 18.63
N PHE A 907 17.22 11.75 18.79
CA PHE A 907 16.88 11.24 20.13
C PHE A 907 18.09 10.88 20.98
N ASP A 908 19.23 10.52 20.37
CA ASP A 908 20.46 10.16 21.08
C ASP A 908 21.32 11.37 21.49
N PHE A 909 20.85 12.59 21.21
CA PHE A 909 21.36 13.82 21.85
C PHE A 909 20.71 14.06 23.22
N LEU A 910 19.60 13.37 23.53
CA LEU A 910 18.98 13.44 24.85
C LEU A 910 19.85 12.73 25.91
N PRO A 911 19.78 13.13 27.19
CA PRO A 911 20.45 12.45 28.29
C PRO A 911 19.73 11.13 28.66
N LEU A 912 19.71 10.16 27.76
CA LEU A 912 18.95 8.91 27.94
C LEU A 912 19.37 8.10 29.18
N ASP A 913 20.64 8.21 29.57
CA ASP A 913 21.22 7.54 30.73
C ASP A 913 20.82 8.19 32.07
N SER A 914 20.26 9.41 32.07
CA SER A 914 19.72 10.02 33.29
C SER A 914 18.38 9.44 33.70
N ILE A 915 17.72 8.66 32.83
CA ILE A 915 16.42 8.06 33.08
C ILE A 915 16.57 6.60 33.47
N ASN A 916 16.09 6.26 34.68
CA ASN A 916 16.01 4.87 35.12
C ASN A 916 14.74 4.21 34.57
N ILE A 917 14.86 3.52 33.44
CA ILE A 917 13.71 2.90 32.77
C ILE A 917 13.11 1.75 33.57
N ALA A 918 13.89 1.05 34.40
CA ALA A 918 13.39 -0.08 35.17
C ALA A 918 12.40 0.32 36.27
N GLY A 919 12.44 1.58 36.70
CA GLY A 919 11.42 2.15 37.61
C GLY A 919 10.04 2.28 36.96
N HIS A 920 9.97 2.34 35.63
CA HIS A 920 8.73 2.49 34.87
C HIS A 920 8.33 1.19 34.14
N TYR A 921 9.28 0.57 33.44
CA TYR A 921 9.10 -0.60 32.58
C TYR A 921 10.27 -1.58 32.77
N PRO A 922 10.23 -2.46 33.80
CA PRO A 922 11.38 -3.29 34.20
C PRO A 922 11.78 -4.39 33.21
N ASN A 923 10.90 -4.74 32.26
CA ASN A 923 11.07 -5.89 31.36
C ASN A 923 11.39 -5.48 29.91
N ILE A 924 11.83 -4.24 29.68
CA ILE A 924 12.24 -3.79 28.35
C ILE A 924 13.60 -4.42 28.03
N CYS A 925 13.58 -5.35 27.08
CA CYS A 925 14.72 -6.20 26.80
C CYS A 925 15.68 -5.67 25.72
N ALA A 926 15.22 -4.72 24.89
CA ALA A 926 16.01 -4.18 23.78
C ALA A 926 16.49 -2.75 24.08
N PRO A 927 17.80 -2.44 23.99
CA PRO A 927 18.33 -1.09 24.24
C PRO A 927 17.72 0.01 23.37
N SER A 928 17.33 -0.30 22.13
CA SER A 928 16.58 0.64 21.30
C SER A 928 15.20 0.98 21.90
N GLY A 929 14.51 0.00 22.50
CA GLY A 929 13.24 0.23 23.19
C GLY A 929 13.42 1.03 24.48
N GLY A 930 14.50 0.76 25.21
CA GLY A 930 14.90 1.55 26.38
C GLY A 930 15.18 3.00 26.04
N ALA A 931 15.90 3.25 24.94
CA ALA A 931 16.16 4.59 24.42
C ALA A 931 14.86 5.33 24.05
N VAL A 932 13.96 4.68 23.31
CA VAL A 932 12.64 5.24 22.94
C VAL A 932 11.83 5.64 24.18
N ILE A 933 11.79 4.76 25.19
CA ILE A 933 11.06 5.02 26.45
C ILE A 933 11.71 6.18 27.23
N ALA A 934 13.04 6.20 27.34
CA ALA A 934 13.76 7.29 27.98
C ALA A 934 13.53 8.62 27.26
N SER A 935 13.55 8.64 25.93
CA SER A 935 13.21 9.82 25.13
C SER A 935 11.78 10.29 25.41
N GLY A 936 10.81 9.38 25.47
CA GLY A 936 9.41 9.73 25.78
C GLY A 936 9.26 10.37 27.15
N LEU A 937 9.95 9.85 28.17
CA LEU A 937 9.94 10.41 29.53
C LEU A 937 10.55 11.82 29.58
N ILE A 938 11.68 12.02 28.90
CA ILE A 938 12.33 13.34 28.80
C ILE A 938 11.42 14.34 28.06
N VAL A 939 10.84 13.93 26.93
CA VAL A 939 9.93 14.79 26.15
C VAL A 939 8.66 15.10 26.93
N ARG A 940 8.12 14.16 27.71
CA ARG A 940 6.98 14.42 28.60
C ARG A 940 7.30 15.52 29.62
N ASP A 941 8.48 15.44 30.22
CA ASP A 941 8.86 16.28 31.37
C ASP A 941 9.37 17.68 30.96
N ASP A 942 9.90 17.85 29.74
CA ASP A 942 10.32 19.16 29.20
C ASP A 942 9.24 19.76 28.28
N PRO A 943 8.56 20.87 28.67
CA PRO A 943 7.49 21.47 27.88
C PRO A 943 7.97 22.06 26.53
N ARG A 944 9.27 22.35 26.38
CA ARG A 944 9.85 22.91 25.15
C ARG A 944 10.02 21.86 24.04
N LEU A 945 9.98 20.58 24.39
CA LEU A 945 10.20 19.47 23.46
C LEU A 945 8.88 18.86 23.00
N ASN A 946 8.76 18.59 21.70
CA ASN A 946 7.74 17.71 21.13
C ASN A 946 8.42 16.50 20.48
N ALA A 947 7.65 15.48 20.08
CA ALA A 947 8.21 14.29 19.45
C ALA A 947 7.58 14.00 18.08
N ILE A 948 8.42 13.52 17.16
CA ILE A 948 8.00 12.74 16.01
C ILE A 948 8.60 11.34 16.17
N TYR A 949 7.75 10.32 16.20
CA TYR A 949 8.16 8.92 16.26
C TYR A 949 8.28 8.37 14.83
N VAL A 950 9.48 7.98 14.43
CA VAL A 950 9.76 7.39 13.11
C VAL A 950 9.85 5.87 13.21
N THR A 951 8.80 5.20 12.73
CA THR A 951 8.68 3.73 12.61
C THR A 951 8.69 3.32 11.14
N ASN A 952 8.81 2.02 10.89
CA ASN A 952 8.79 1.47 9.53
C ASN A 952 7.78 0.34 9.44
N PHE A 953 7.17 0.16 8.27
CA PHE A 953 6.29 -0.97 8.01
C PHE A 953 7.01 -2.31 8.27
N CYS A 954 6.25 -3.30 8.74
CA CYS A 954 6.78 -4.60 9.21
C CYS A 954 7.80 -4.53 10.38
N CYS A 955 7.85 -3.43 11.13
CA CYS A 955 8.73 -3.34 12.30
C CYS A 955 8.13 -4.03 13.53
N ASN A 956 8.54 -5.28 13.78
CA ASN A 956 8.08 -6.05 14.93
C ASN A 956 8.31 -5.36 16.30
N PRO A 957 9.48 -4.77 16.61
CA PRO A 957 9.66 -4.14 17.92
C PRO A 957 8.81 -2.88 18.13
N ASP A 958 8.52 -2.09 17.08
CA ASP A 958 7.67 -0.89 17.22
C ASP A 958 6.20 -1.21 17.48
N ALA A 959 5.72 -2.36 16.99
CA ALA A 959 4.39 -2.84 17.33
C ALA A 959 4.17 -2.93 18.86
N PHE A 960 5.25 -3.11 19.64
CA PHE A 960 5.22 -3.08 21.10
C PHE A 960 5.57 -1.69 21.67
N PHE A 961 6.66 -1.05 21.22
CA PHE A 961 7.18 0.17 21.85
C PHE A 961 6.31 1.40 21.64
N LEU A 962 5.60 1.49 20.52
CA LEU A 962 4.74 2.62 20.21
C LEU A 962 3.61 2.79 21.24
N GLY A 963 3.01 1.68 21.70
CA GLY A 963 1.98 1.71 22.75
C GLY A 963 2.52 2.25 24.08
N PHE A 964 3.74 1.85 24.47
CA PHE A 964 4.41 2.41 25.65
C PHE A 964 4.70 3.90 25.48
N PHE A 965 5.22 4.30 24.32
CA PHE A 965 5.53 5.70 24.03
C PHE A 965 4.28 6.60 24.10
N ARG A 966 3.18 6.15 23.49
CA ARG A 966 1.87 6.84 23.55
C ARG A 966 1.36 6.97 24.99
N ASN A 967 1.47 5.91 25.79
CA ASN A 967 1.09 5.93 27.20
C ASN A 967 1.95 6.89 28.04
N ILE A 968 3.25 7.00 27.74
CA ILE A 968 4.16 7.91 28.44
C ILE A 968 3.79 9.37 28.18
N LEU A 969 3.56 9.73 26.91
CA LEU A 969 3.22 11.11 26.55
C LEU A 969 1.81 11.52 26.99
N GLY A 970 0.89 10.58 27.12
CA GLY A 970 -0.45 10.83 27.63
C GLY A 970 -1.20 11.84 26.78
N SER A 971 -1.49 13.02 27.33
CA SER A 971 -2.16 14.11 26.61
C SER A 971 -1.22 14.99 25.78
N LYS A 972 0.10 14.81 25.89
CA LYS A 972 1.07 15.59 25.11
C LYS A 972 1.06 15.07 23.66
N PRO A 973 0.76 15.92 22.67
CA PRO A 973 0.69 15.48 21.29
C PRO A 973 2.06 15.08 20.77
N PHE A 974 2.09 14.06 19.92
CA PHE A 974 3.24 13.68 19.11
C PHE A 974 2.74 13.16 17.77
N LEU A 975 3.60 13.23 16.76
CA LEU A 975 3.31 12.68 15.44
C LEU A 975 3.99 11.31 15.30
N GLU A 976 3.27 10.36 14.74
CA GLU A 976 3.76 9.03 14.40
C GLU A 976 3.89 8.96 12.87
N LEU A 977 5.10 8.69 12.38
CA LEU A 977 5.40 8.52 10.96
C LEU A 977 5.86 7.09 10.71
N GLU A 978 5.03 6.32 10.01
CA GLU A 978 5.38 4.99 9.50
C GLU A 978 5.89 5.08 8.07
N ILE A 979 7.12 4.63 7.84
CA ILE A 979 7.78 4.67 6.53
C ILE A 979 7.84 3.28 5.91
N ASP A 980 7.52 3.17 4.62
CA ASP A 980 7.59 1.94 3.84
C ASP A 980 8.48 2.11 2.61
N GLU A 981 8.64 1.05 1.82
CA GLU A 981 9.41 1.00 0.57
C GLU A 981 8.81 1.81 -0.61
N HIS A 982 7.62 2.39 -0.42
CA HIS A 982 6.98 3.24 -1.43
C HIS A 982 7.53 4.67 -1.39
N THR A 983 7.86 5.22 -2.55
CA THR A 983 8.48 6.55 -2.69
C THR A 983 7.46 7.69 -2.82
N ALA A 984 6.17 7.45 -2.55
CA ALA A 984 5.14 8.47 -2.67
C ALA A 984 5.20 9.44 -1.47
N ASP A 985 5.65 10.68 -1.71
CA ASP A 985 5.94 11.69 -0.68
C ASP A 985 4.67 12.30 -0.01
N ALA A 986 3.48 11.80 -0.36
CA ALA A 986 2.22 12.41 0.06
C ALA A 986 2.08 12.51 1.59
N ALA A 987 2.52 11.51 2.36
CA ALA A 987 2.25 11.48 3.80
C ALA A 987 3.03 12.53 4.64
N SER A 988 4.24 12.93 4.20
CA SER A 988 5.12 13.77 5.02
C SER A 988 4.76 15.27 4.99
N ASP A 989 4.25 15.75 3.85
CA ASP A 989 3.79 17.13 3.69
C ASP A 989 2.41 17.39 4.33
N HIS A 990 1.61 16.34 4.55
CA HIS A 990 0.26 16.46 5.12
C HIS A 990 0.22 16.50 6.65
N THR A 991 1.28 16.02 7.33
CA THR A 991 1.28 15.75 8.78
C THR A 991 2.08 16.74 9.63
N CYS A 992 2.98 17.54 9.05
CA CYS A 992 3.88 18.45 9.78
C CYS A 992 3.31 19.85 10.09
N VAL A 993 2.01 20.11 9.90
CA VAL A 993 1.38 21.43 10.12
C VAL A 993 0.54 21.47 11.38
#